data_AF-A0A4Q2VBX8-F1
#
_entry.id   AF-A0A4Q2VBX8-F1
#
_cell.length_a   1.000
_cell.length_b   1.000
_cell.length_c   1.000
_cell.angle_alpha   90.00
_cell.angle_beta   90.00
_cell.angle_gamma   90.00
#
_symmetry.space_group_name_H-M   'P 1'
#
loop_
_entity.id
_entity.type
_entity.pdbx_description
1 polymer ?
#
loop_
_entity_poly.entity_id
_entity_poly.type
_entity_poly.pdbx_seq_one_letter_code
_entity_poly.pdbx_strand_id
1 'polypeptide(L)'
;MLAETLAWGTLCLLLISPPVLSFGMLRPGAEHERITRAALACPPGKKTTGDCFEPLSMDQLAGKNSIVGAVDSPDAGSNLNPLAHCDDADYIDYPRYGIPGTYPRTPAQATRALQDCVAHLSGQFHKGIARAKGLLDDKNNIIKRKTDVSTRRCRFVGGFRGRAKCNAMEGLGRALHGVQDFYTHSNWVDEHDKTKPISASNPPGLGLSAPAPLLNLRGVTSPKVPPELATGCFIAMTSGSTGGLTFDLTGQTECIAQGRLLTHAALNKDEGTINEVLGVSIPPPSPLTSAPHTPRGRIARNFELAVQAAIADTRRQWSDFRAQLVSEYGPKRASRMICALVSDHPWKDCTGRKIALVIDSSGSNKETDPGDLRIAAAQAFTATLVTEAAAGPDNFPDLVTVIDFDDSARVIYPLGDPASVSFNGIDSVGGTIIGIGVSLAIDEVASDTTGETQDHAGIIVFTDFQDNNPSALVAAHDLAYRLGIRVSFGFLSPPPKPVPRPSRRRSNQSRNRALYPRQSDATPPTELLEAVLKTGGVFSTIDSAEAQQSFVELVIARGPTNIDSIGTNNGGPLFQGVTVYGLSSAARGPDIFTYHATPGQNLKFEIQAVTGPALNVPLNDVRGSQELAKVVTDDQGRGTIVYEASADVDLQLIISTTVDAGDATGLYSVKLVVAPPDEGPHSSDTCDTPNGFPCQPLGERKCCGTGFLICDHGGTIFLDCGPGTVCKSDNGTDVYCRWP
;
A
#
# COMPACT_ATOMS: atom_id res chain seq x y z
N MET A 1 6.92 31.91 -77.54
CA MET A 1 7.96 32.88 -77.14
C MET A 1 7.28 34.05 -76.47
N LEU A 2 7.84 34.43 -75.32
CA LEU A 2 7.82 35.75 -74.68
C LEU A 2 6.57 36.21 -73.93
N ALA A 3 6.74 36.05 -72.62
CA ALA A 3 6.17 36.70 -71.44
C ALA A 3 5.74 38.17 -71.57
N GLU A 4 4.64 38.48 -70.88
CA GLU A 4 4.27 39.81 -70.41
C GLU A 4 4.60 39.98 -68.92
N THR A 5 5.14 41.16 -68.62
CA THR A 5 5.46 41.71 -67.30
C THR A 5 4.22 42.23 -66.58
N LEU A 6 4.08 41.97 -65.26
CA LEU A 6 3.24 42.79 -64.40
C LEU A 6 3.79 42.93 -62.96
N ALA A 7 3.87 44.20 -62.60
CA ALA A 7 4.16 44.93 -61.38
C ALA A 7 4.18 44.21 -60.01
N TRP A 8 5.17 44.65 -59.22
CA TRP A 8 5.32 44.43 -57.79
C TRP A 8 4.31 45.27 -56.97
N GLY A 9 3.61 44.61 -56.06
CA GLY A 9 2.85 45.22 -54.97
C GLY A 9 3.01 44.34 -53.72
N THR A 10 3.89 44.76 -52.82
CA THR A 10 4.27 44.02 -51.62
C THR A 10 3.15 44.05 -50.57
N LEU A 11 2.39 42.95 -50.45
CA LEU A 11 1.42 42.73 -49.38
C LEU A 11 2.15 42.09 -48.19
N CYS A 12 2.34 42.86 -47.11
CA CYS A 12 2.77 42.35 -45.81
C CYS A 12 1.65 41.46 -45.24
N LEU A 13 1.76 40.15 -45.41
CA LEU A 13 0.95 39.18 -44.64
C LEU A 13 1.45 39.18 -43.19
N LEU A 14 0.71 39.85 -42.31
CA LEU A 14 0.72 39.55 -40.88
C LEU A 14 0.31 38.09 -40.70
N LEU A 15 1.28 37.24 -40.33
CA LEU A 15 1.05 35.87 -39.88
C LEU A 15 0.29 35.93 -38.54
N ILE A 16 -1.03 35.94 -38.60
CA ILE A 16 -1.89 35.70 -37.44
C ILE A 16 -1.80 34.20 -37.16
N SER A 17 -1.18 33.82 -36.04
CA SER A 17 -1.16 32.44 -35.57
C SER A 17 -2.61 31.94 -35.38
N PRO A 18 -2.92 30.67 -35.72
CA PRO A 18 -4.24 30.11 -35.44
C PRO A 18 -4.51 30.10 -33.92
N PRO A 19 -5.79 30.17 -33.50
CA PRO A 19 -6.18 30.26 -32.09
C PRO A 19 -5.74 29.01 -31.31
N VAL A 20 -5.28 29.25 -30.08
CA VAL A 20 -4.94 28.22 -29.08
C VAL A 20 -6.23 27.53 -28.66
N LEU A 21 -6.31 26.22 -28.84
CA LEU A 21 -7.41 25.39 -28.37
C LEU A 21 -7.12 25.05 -26.90
N SER A 22 -8.12 25.20 -26.03
CA SER A 22 -8.12 24.60 -24.69
C SER A 22 -8.83 23.25 -24.76
N PHE A 23 -8.32 22.28 -24.01
CA PHE A 23 -8.78 20.91 -23.80
C PHE A 23 -9.94 20.39 -24.69
N GLY A 24 -9.60 19.42 -25.54
CA GLY A 24 -10.45 18.25 -25.74
C GLY A 24 -11.86 18.45 -26.31
N MET A 25 -12.04 19.12 -27.44
CA MET A 25 -13.32 19.04 -28.15
C MET A 25 -13.27 18.59 -29.61
N LEU A 26 -12.07 18.40 -30.19
CA LEU A 26 -11.94 17.81 -31.53
C LEU A 26 -11.02 16.56 -31.58
N ARG A 27 -10.35 16.23 -30.46
CA ARG A 27 -10.02 14.88 -29.95
C ARG A 27 -9.88 14.91 -28.40
N PRO A 28 -11.00 14.84 -27.65
CA PRO A 28 -11.04 14.86 -26.17
C PRO A 28 -10.34 13.65 -25.53
N GLY A 29 -9.55 13.87 -24.46
CA GLY A 29 -9.17 12.82 -23.49
C GLY A 29 -7.86 12.05 -23.73
N ALA A 30 -7.01 12.44 -24.70
CA ALA A 30 -5.83 11.62 -25.01
C ALA A 30 -4.71 11.68 -23.94
N GLU A 31 -4.46 12.83 -23.29
CA GLU A 31 -3.34 12.97 -22.34
C GLU A 31 -3.65 12.31 -20.99
N HIS A 32 -4.81 12.60 -20.39
CA HIS A 32 -5.27 11.91 -19.19
C HIS A 32 -5.36 10.40 -19.41
N GLU A 33 -5.91 9.96 -20.55
CA GLU A 33 -5.92 8.55 -20.94
C GLU A 33 -4.50 7.98 -20.93
N ARG A 34 -3.56 8.64 -21.63
CA ARG A 34 -2.17 8.14 -21.79
C ARG A 34 -1.39 8.15 -20.48
N ILE A 35 -1.49 9.20 -19.67
CA ILE A 35 -0.87 9.27 -18.33
C ILE A 35 -1.43 8.15 -17.46
N THR A 36 -2.75 8.00 -17.41
CA THR A 36 -3.41 6.99 -16.58
C THR A 36 -3.03 5.58 -17.03
N ARG A 37 -2.96 5.31 -18.34
CA ARG A 37 -2.50 4.02 -18.87
C ARG A 37 -1.02 3.77 -18.59
N ALA A 38 -0.15 4.76 -18.78
CA ALA A 38 1.28 4.62 -18.48
C ALA A 38 1.52 4.39 -16.99
N ALA A 39 0.67 4.97 -16.14
CA ALA A 39 0.73 4.79 -14.70
C ALA A 39 0.19 3.43 -14.24
N LEU A 40 -0.98 3.02 -14.74
CA LEU A 40 -1.81 2.00 -14.11
C LEU A 40 -2.22 0.83 -15.02
N ALA A 41 -1.92 0.80 -16.32
CA ALA A 41 -2.30 -0.34 -17.16
C ALA A 41 -1.41 -1.57 -16.86
N CYS A 42 -2.01 -2.75 -16.82
CA CYS A 42 -1.23 -3.97 -16.70
C CYS A 42 -0.34 -4.21 -17.93
N PRO A 43 0.85 -4.83 -17.75
CA PRO A 43 1.65 -5.28 -18.89
C PRO A 43 0.83 -6.19 -19.81
N PRO A 44 1.07 -6.18 -21.14
CA PRO A 44 0.34 -7.04 -22.06
C PRO A 44 0.41 -8.52 -21.67
N GLY A 45 -0.76 -9.17 -21.60
CA GLY A 45 -0.87 -10.59 -21.26
C GLY A 45 -0.62 -10.93 -19.79
N LYS A 46 -0.45 -9.94 -18.91
CA LYS A 46 -0.34 -10.13 -17.46
C LYS A 46 -1.67 -9.82 -16.78
N LYS A 47 -2.09 -10.71 -15.89
CA LYS A 47 -3.19 -10.49 -14.95
C LYS A 47 -2.76 -9.52 -13.85
N THR A 48 -3.72 -8.82 -13.29
CA THR A 48 -3.46 -7.87 -12.21
C THR A 48 -3.21 -8.59 -10.88
N THR A 49 -2.32 -8.04 -10.06
CA THR A 49 -2.16 -8.40 -8.64
C THR A 49 -2.61 -7.26 -7.72
N GLY A 50 -3.53 -6.41 -8.21
CA GLY A 50 -4.04 -5.25 -7.48
C GLY A 50 -3.25 -3.95 -7.68
N ASP A 51 -2.16 -3.96 -8.45
CA ASP A 51 -1.29 -2.81 -8.73
C ASP A 51 -1.60 -2.10 -10.06
N CYS A 52 -2.15 -2.84 -11.02
CA CYS A 52 -2.49 -2.34 -12.34
C CYS A 52 -3.93 -2.72 -12.72
N PHE A 53 -4.54 -2.03 -13.69
CA PHE A 53 -5.87 -2.32 -14.22
C PHE A 53 -5.76 -3.17 -15.49
N GLU A 54 -6.55 -4.24 -15.55
CA GLU A 54 -6.69 -5.08 -16.74
C GLU A 54 -7.36 -4.29 -17.88
N PRO A 55 -7.21 -4.72 -19.15
CA PRO A 55 -7.56 -3.91 -20.31
C PRO A 55 -8.99 -3.34 -20.31
N LEU A 56 -10.03 -4.13 -20.00
CA LEU A 56 -11.42 -3.62 -20.03
C LEU A 56 -11.69 -2.65 -18.88
N SER A 57 -11.14 -2.94 -17.69
CA SER A 57 -11.22 -2.09 -16.50
C SER A 57 -10.45 -0.79 -16.70
N MET A 58 -9.29 -0.87 -17.36
CA MET A 58 -8.49 0.30 -17.74
C MET A 58 -9.21 1.16 -18.77
N ASP A 59 -9.88 0.55 -19.75
CA ASP A 59 -10.71 1.29 -20.71
C ASP A 59 -11.87 2.04 -20.03
N GLN A 60 -12.35 1.60 -18.86
CA GLN A 60 -13.33 2.36 -18.08
C GLN A 60 -12.69 3.52 -17.31
N LEU A 61 -11.53 3.31 -16.69
CA LEU A 61 -10.88 4.34 -15.89
C LEU A 61 -10.25 5.43 -16.76
N ALA A 62 -9.44 5.04 -17.75
CA ALA A 62 -8.66 5.95 -18.60
C ALA A 62 -9.40 6.44 -19.85
N GLY A 63 -10.45 5.74 -20.31
CA GLY A 63 -11.06 6.03 -21.61
C GLY A 63 -10.33 5.34 -22.77
N LYS A 64 -10.89 5.35 -23.98
CA LYS A 64 -10.29 4.77 -25.20
C LYS A 64 -11.05 5.14 -26.47
N ASN A 65 -10.37 5.51 -27.56
CA ASN A 65 -10.97 5.61 -28.90
C ASN A 65 -12.34 6.32 -28.93
N SER A 66 -12.42 7.54 -28.41
CA SER A 66 -13.67 8.34 -28.26
C SER A 66 -14.61 7.91 -27.12
N ILE A 67 -14.17 6.98 -26.26
CA ILE A 67 -14.86 6.63 -25.01
C ILE A 67 -14.29 7.51 -23.91
N VAL A 68 -15.16 8.30 -23.27
CA VAL A 68 -14.86 9.10 -22.08
C VAL A 68 -14.60 8.15 -20.90
N GLY A 69 -13.38 8.18 -20.36
CA GLY A 69 -13.01 7.47 -19.14
C GLY A 69 -13.55 8.16 -17.89
N ALA A 70 -13.37 7.51 -16.75
CA ALA A 70 -13.62 8.15 -15.46
C ALA A 70 -12.72 9.37 -15.24
N VAL A 71 -11.46 9.30 -15.72
CA VAL A 71 -10.50 10.42 -15.64
C VAL A 71 -10.94 11.62 -16.49
N ASP A 72 -11.57 11.40 -17.65
CA ASP A 72 -12.05 12.49 -18.51
C ASP A 72 -13.40 13.06 -18.06
N SER A 73 -13.99 12.53 -16.98
CA SER A 73 -15.35 12.88 -16.58
C SER A 73 -15.56 14.32 -16.09
N PRO A 74 -14.53 15.05 -15.59
CA PRO A 74 -14.67 16.50 -15.35
C PRO A 74 -14.74 17.32 -16.63
N ASP A 75 -14.08 16.91 -17.71
CA ASP A 75 -14.15 17.56 -19.04
C ASP A 75 -15.44 17.25 -19.79
N ALA A 76 -16.12 16.18 -19.41
CA ALA A 76 -17.30 15.70 -20.10
C ALA A 76 -18.59 16.38 -19.60
N GLY A 77 -19.08 17.38 -20.33
CA GLY A 77 -20.40 17.99 -20.13
C GLY A 77 -20.35 19.51 -19.92
N SER A 78 -21.40 20.08 -19.33
CA SER A 78 -21.58 21.54 -19.17
C SER A 78 -21.01 22.12 -17.86
N ASN A 79 -20.29 21.32 -17.07
CA ASN A 79 -19.90 21.68 -15.69
C ASN A 79 -18.37 21.74 -15.53
N LEU A 80 -17.70 22.54 -16.37
CA LEU A 80 -16.29 22.88 -16.20
C LEU A 80 -16.13 23.73 -14.93
N ASN A 81 -15.17 23.39 -14.07
CA ASN A 81 -15.02 24.00 -12.75
C ASN A 81 -13.52 24.13 -12.39
N PRO A 82 -13.03 25.31 -11.99
CA PRO A 82 -11.62 25.50 -11.61
C PRO A 82 -11.12 24.52 -10.56
N LEU A 83 -11.97 24.09 -9.62
CA LEU A 83 -11.60 23.14 -8.58
C LEU A 83 -11.31 21.73 -9.10
N ALA A 84 -11.83 21.36 -10.26
CA ALA A 84 -11.54 20.06 -10.86
C ALA A 84 -10.18 20.04 -11.57
N HIS A 85 -9.71 21.20 -12.02
CA HIS A 85 -8.46 21.40 -12.80
C HIS A 85 -7.31 22.00 -11.96
N CYS A 86 -7.56 22.25 -10.67
CA CYS A 86 -6.63 22.98 -9.78
C CYS A 86 -6.18 24.36 -10.27
N ASP A 87 -7.02 25.05 -11.02
CA ASP A 87 -6.74 26.41 -11.49
C ASP A 87 -7.08 27.48 -10.44
N ASP A 88 -6.92 28.75 -10.81
CA ASP A 88 -7.21 29.96 -10.02
C ASP A 88 -6.27 30.25 -8.83
N ALA A 89 -5.15 29.56 -8.72
CA ALA A 89 -4.09 29.91 -7.77
C ALA A 89 -2.99 30.78 -8.39
N ASP A 90 -3.40 31.73 -9.24
CA ASP A 90 -2.48 32.63 -9.91
C ASP A 90 -1.94 33.68 -8.95
N TYR A 91 -0.62 33.68 -8.77
CA TYR A 91 0.09 34.67 -7.98
C TYR A 91 1.54 34.80 -8.48
N ILE A 92 2.04 36.04 -8.52
CA ILE A 92 3.45 36.34 -8.74
C ILE A 92 3.86 37.44 -7.77
N ASP A 93 4.96 37.21 -7.04
CA ASP A 93 5.57 38.21 -6.17
C ASP A 93 6.30 39.28 -7.01
N TYR A 94 5.53 40.27 -7.49
CA TYR A 94 6.03 41.37 -8.30
C TYR A 94 7.25 42.08 -7.68
N PRO A 95 7.22 42.49 -6.40
CA PRO A 95 8.37 43.09 -5.73
C PRO A 95 9.63 42.21 -5.78
N ARG A 96 9.50 40.91 -5.51
CA ARG A 96 10.64 39.99 -5.52
C ARG A 96 11.32 39.90 -6.88
N TYR A 97 10.56 40.00 -7.97
CA TYR A 97 11.09 39.90 -9.34
C TYR A 97 11.32 41.28 -9.99
N GLY A 98 11.21 42.38 -9.25
CA GLY A 98 11.42 43.73 -9.78
C GLY A 98 10.35 44.18 -10.78
N ILE A 99 9.15 43.58 -10.73
CA ILE A 99 8.00 43.96 -11.56
C ILE A 99 7.26 45.10 -10.86
N PRO A 100 6.99 46.25 -11.52
CA PRO A 100 6.27 47.35 -10.90
C PRO A 100 4.84 46.98 -10.46
N GLY A 101 4.44 47.45 -9.28
CA GLY A 101 3.08 47.30 -8.75
C GLY A 101 2.87 46.06 -7.89
N THR A 102 1.62 45.64 -7.75
CA THR A 102 1.21 44.45 -7.00
C THR A 102 0.35 43.55 -7.89
N TYR A 103 0.57 42.24 -7.81
CA TYR A 103 -0.32 41.30 -8.51
C TYR A 103 -1.73 41.36 -7.90
N PRO A 104 -2.82 41.27 -8.71
CA PRO A 104 -4.18 41.47 -8.19
C PRO A 104 -4.65 40.43 -7.16
N ARG A 105 -4.10 39.22 -7.23
CA ARG A 105 -4.28 38.21 -6.16
C ARG A 105 -3.18 38.31 -5.13
N THR A 106 -3.54 38.06 -3.88
CA THR A 106 -2.61 37.95 -2.76
C THR A 106 -2.08 36.51 -2.62
N PRO A 107 -0.92 36.29 -1.96
CA PRO A 107 -0.43 34.94 -1.67
C PRO A 107 -1.44 34.07 -0.90
N ALA A 108 -2.18 34.69 0.02
CA ALA A 108 -3.19 34.01 0.83
C ALA A 108 -4.39 33.52 0.00
N GLN A 109 -4.82 34.30 -1.00
CA GLN A 109 -5.90 33.89 -1.91
C GLN A 109 -5.46 32.74 -2.82
N ALA A 110 -4.24 32.80 -3.36
CA ALA A 110 -3.70 31.71 -4.18
C ALA A 110 -3.51 30.42 -3.36
N THR A 111 -2.97 30.53 -2.14
CA THR A 111 -2.88 29.42 -1.19
C THR A 111 -4.25 28.81 -0.91
N ARG A 112 -5.25 29.65 -0.66
CA ARG A 112 -6.62 29.17 -0.39
C ARG A 112 -7.22 28.44 -1.60
N ALA A 113 -7.02 28.95 -2.81
CA ALA A 113 -7.49 28.30 -4.03
C ALA A 113 -6.91 26.89 -4.22
N LEU A 114 -5.59 26.72 -3.99
CA LEU A 114 -4.96 25.40 -4.02
C LEU A 114 -5.49 24.47 -2.93
N GLN A 115 -5.67 24.98 -1.70
CA GLN A 115 -6.25 24.19 -0.61
C GLN A 115 -7.68 23.75 -0.92
N ASP A 116 -8.48 24.62 -1.54
CA ASP A 116 -9.84 24.30 -1.98
C ASP A 116 -9.84 23.26 -3.12
N CYS A 117 -8.88 23.32 -4.06
CA CYS A 117 -8.72 22.25 -5.05
C CYS A 117 -8.41 20.92 -4.37
N VAL A 118 -7.40 20.87 -3.49
CA VAL A 118 -7.02 19.63 -2.79
C VAL A 118 -8.20 19.06 -2.01
N ALA A 119 -8.97 19.91 -1.31
CA ALA A 119 -10.17 19.49 -0.61
C ALA A 119 -11.24 18.92 -1.57
N HIS A 120 -11.40 19.53 -2.76
CA HIS A 120 -12.28 19.00 -3.80
C HIS A 120 -11.85 17.60 -4.27
N LEU A 121 -10.56 17.44 -4.62
CA LEU A 121 -10.02 16.17 -5.10
C LEU A 121 -10.08 15.08 -4.02
N SER A 122 -9.75 15.42 -2.77
CA SER A 122 -9.92 14.52 -1.61
C SER A 122 -11.38 14.10 -1.44
N GLY A 123 -12.33 15.02 -1.65
CA GLY A 123 -13.76 14.69 -1.65
C GLY A 123 -14.17 13.70 -2.75
N GLN A 124 -13.59 13.78 -3.95
CA GLN A 124 -13.84 12.81 -5.03
C GLN A 124 -13.20 11.45 -4.74
N PHE A 125 -11.97 11.48 -4.25
CA PHE A 125 -11.22 10.29 -3.81
C PHE A 125 -12.02 9.50 -2.77
N HIS A 126 -12.46 10.13 -1.68
CA HIS A 126 -13.26 9.49 -0.64
C HIS A 126 -14.65 9.04 -1.10
N LYS A 127 -15.28 9.74 -2.06
CA LYS A 127 -16.49 9.22 -2.71
C LYS A 127 -16.20 7.92 -3.45
N GLY A 128 -15.06 7.80 -4.13
CA GLY A 128 -14.63 6.56 -4.77
C GLY A 128 -14.53 5.41 -3.76
N ILE A 129 -13.84 5.65 -2.65
CA ILE A 129 -13.68 4.69 -1.52
C ILE A 129 -15.04 4.24 -1.00
N ALA A 130 -15.92 5.17 -0.64
CA ALA A 130 -17.25 4.86 -0.10
C ALA A 130 -18.12 4.06 -1.08
N ARG A 131 -17.95 4.27 -2.39
CA ARG A 131 -18.70 3.54 -3.43
C ARG A 131 -18.16 2.12 -3.67
N ALA A 132 -16.90 1.85 -3.34
CA ALA A 132 -16.32 0.51 -3.40
C ALA A 132 -17.04 -0.48 -2.46
N LYS A 133 -17.67 0.00 -1.37
CA LYS A 133 -18.52 -0.83 -0.49
C LYS A 133 -19.52 -1.69 -1.26
N GLY A 134 -20.12 -1.14 -2.33
CA GLY A 134 -21.15 -1.81 -3.13
C GLY A 134 -20.64 -2.84 -4.14
N LEU A 135 -19.33 -3.07 -4.22
CA LEU A 135 -18.74 -4.15 -5.02
C LEU A 135 -19.07 -5.53 -4.44
N LEU A 136 -19.23 -5.57 -3.11
CA LEU A 136 -19.40 -6.79 -2.34
C LEU A 136 -20.74 -6.78 -1.60
N ASP A 137 -21.28 -7.97 -1.33
CA ASP A 137 -22.42 -8.14 -0.43
C ASP A 137 -22.00 -8.10 1.05
N ASP A 138 -22.95 -8.36 1.96
CA ASP A 138 -22.71 -8.36 3.41
C ASP A 138 -21.84 -9.54 3.87
N LYS A 139 -21.68 -10.57 3.03
CA LYS A 139 -20.80 -11.73 3.25
C LYS A 139 -19.42 -11.56 2.62
N ASN A 140 -19.13 -10.39 2.06
CA ASN A 140 -17.90 -10.07 1.31
C ASN A 140 -17.76 -10.81 -0.03
N ASN A 141 -18.85 -11.34 -0.60
CA ASN A 141 -18.83 -11.94 -1.93
C ASN A 141 -18.99 -10.87 -3.02
N ILE A 142 -18.39 -11.11 -4.19
CA ILE A 142 -18.47 -10.17 -5.31
C ILE A 142 -19.86 -10.20 -5.92
N ILE A 143 -20.46 -9.01 -6.09
CA ILE A 143 -21.76 -8.86 -6.73
C ILE A 143 -21.54 -8.66 -8.23
N LYS A 144 -21.59 -9.74 -9.02
CA LYS A 144 -21.37 -9.72 -10.49
C LYS A 144 -22.09 -8.58 -11.21
N ARG A 145 -23.38 -8.37 -10.95
CA ARG A 145 -24.17 -7.28 -11.59
C ARG A 145 -23.69 -5.86 -11.24
N LYS A 146 -22.88 -5.68 -10.20
CA LYS A 146 -22.29 -4.41 -9.76
C LYS A 146 -20.83 -4.24 -10.18
N THR A 147 -20.17 -5.29 -10.65
CA THR A 147 -18.74 -5.31 -10.99
C THR A 147 -18.47 -5.62 -12.46
N ASP A 148 -19.38 -6.31 -13.15
CA ASP A 148 -19.20 -6.66 -14.55
C ASP A 148 -19.25 -5.44 -15.46
N VAL A 149 -18.15 -5.19 -16.18
CA VAL A 149 -18.00 -4.13 -17.19
C VAL A 149 -17.88 -4.70 -18.61
N SER A 150 -17.82 -6.02 -18.77
CA SER A 150 -17.71 -6.71 -20.06
C SER A 150 -19.01 -6.63 -20.88
N THR A 151 -20.16 -6.68 -20.20
CA THR A 151 -21.48 -6.71 -20.85
C THR A 151 -22.05 -5.33 -21.17
N ARG A 152 -21.69 -4.33 -20.39
CA ARG A 152 -22.14 -2.94 -20.56
C ARG A 152 -21.08 -2.01 -20.03
N ARG A 153 -20.81 -0.91 -20.73
CA ARG A 153 -19.82 0.11 -20.32
C ARG A 153 -20.31 1.00 -19.19
N CYS A 154 -19.37 1.58 -18.46
CA CYS A 154 -19.64 2.66 -17.52
C CYS A 154 -20.05 3.95 -18.25
N ARG A 155 -20.79 4.81 -17.56
CA ARG A 155 -21.16 6.15 -18.05
C ARG A 155 -20.85 7.16 -16.96
N PHE A 156 -19.92 8.06 -17.24
CA PHE A 156 -19.40 9.03 -16.26
C PHE A 156 -19.95 10.46 -16.44
N VAL A 157 -20.83 10.65 -17.43
CA VAL A 157 -21.52 11.93 -17.66
C VAL A 157 -22.78 12.01 -16.80
N GLY A 158 -22.89 13.08 -16.01
CA GLY A 158 -24.05 13.35 -15.13
C GLY A 158 -23.92 12.84 -13.69
N GLY A 159 -22.69 12.50 -13.26
CA GLY A 159 -22.34 12.10 -11.90
C GLY A 159 -22.51 10.61 -11.60
N PHE A 160 -22.25 10.24 -10.34
CA PHE A 160 -22.26 8.86 -9.81
C PHE A 160 -23.60 8.14 -10.02
N ARG A 161 -23.76 7.46 -11.15
CA ARG A 161 -24.96 6.69 -11.49
C ARG A 161 -24.55 5.32 -12.02
N GLY A 162 -25.08 4.27 -11.40
CA GLY A 162 -25.00 2.91 -11.94
C GLY A 162 -24.34 1.91 -11.00
N ARG A 163 -23.44 1.10 -11.57
CA ARG A 163 -22.81 -0.04 -10.90
C ARG A 163 -21.69 0.43 -9.96
N ALA A 164 -21.43 -0.33 -8.90
CA ALA A 164 -20.48 0.06 -7.86
C ALA A 164 -19.05 0.23 -8.40
N LYS A 165 -18.60 -0.65 -9.30
CA LYS A 165 -17.28 -0.53 -9.94
C LYS A 165 -17.13 0.77 -10.73
N CYS A 166 -18.14 1.12 -11.52
CA CYS A 166 -18.15 2.40 -12.23
C CYS A 166 -18.10 3.59 -11.25
N ASN A 167 -18.93 3.59 -10.21
CA ASN A 167 -18.98 4.71 -9.27
C ASN A 167 -17.66 4.87 -8.47
N ALA A 168 -17.02 3.77 -8.09
CA ALA A 168 -15.73 3.81 -7.43
C ALA A 168 -14.63 4.34 -8.36
N MET A 169 -14.60 3.85 -9.61
CA MET A 169 -13.70 4.37 -10.65
C MET A 169 -13.96 5.84 -10.97
N GLU A 170 -15.21 6.31 -10.97
CA GLU A 170 -15.54 7.72 -11.19
C GLU A 170 -14.92 8.62 -10.11
N GLY A 171 -15.01 8.22 -8.84
CA GLY A 171 -14.41 8.98 -7.74
C GLY A 171 -12.88 9.04 -7.86
N LEU A 172 -12.24 7.90 -8.14
CA LEU A 172 -10.80 7.84 -8.39
C LEU A 172 -10.41 8.67 -9.63
N GLY A 173 -11.08 8.48 -10.77
CA GLY A 173 -10.80 9.18 -12.02
C GLY A 173 -10.94 10.69 -11.90
N ARG A 174 -12.00 11.19 -11.25
CA ARG A 174 -12.18 12.63 -10.99
C ARG A 174 -11.08 13.22 -10.11
N ALA A 175 -10.56 12.45 -9.15
CA ALA A 175 -9.41 12.88 -8.35
C ALA A 175 -8.12 12.88 -9.17
N LEU A 176 -7.87 11.81 -9.96
CA LEU A 176 -6.71 11.70 -10.83
C LEU A 176 -6.64 12.81 -11.88
N HIS A 177 -7.78 13.20 -12.43
CA HIS A 177 -7.90 14.31 -13.38
C HIS A 177 -7.24 15.59 -12.84
N GLY A 178 -7.70 16.08 -11.68
CA GLY A 178 -7.14 17.29 -11.08
C GLY A 178 -5.70 17.13 -10.59
N VAL A 179 -5.29 15.92 -10.19
CA VAL A 179 -3.88 15.62 -9.87
C VAL A 179 -3.00 15.74 -11.11
N GLN A 180 -3.47 15.26 -12.27
CA GLN A 180 -2.74 15.35 -13.54
C GLN A 180 -2.69 16.80 -14.03
N ASP A 181 -3.81 17.51 -13.97
CA ASP A 181 -3.91 18.93 -14.32
C ASP A 181 -3.03 19.83 -13.45
N PHE A 182 -2.87 19.49 -12.17
CA PHE A 182 -1.95 20.22 -11.31
C PHE A 182 -0.55 20.29 -11.91
N TYR A 183 -0.03 19.20 -12.49
CA TYR A 183 1.31 19.22 -13.08
C TYR A 183 1.36 19.93 -14.42
N THR A 184 0.27 19.93 -15.20
CA THR A 184 0.24 20.60 -16.51
C THR A 184 -0.06 22.10 -16.39
N HIS A 185 -0.79 22.54 -15.36
CA HIS A 185 -1.25 23.93 -15.18
C HIS A 185 -0.56 24.68 -14.03
N SER A 186 0.33 24.03 -13.27
CA SER A 186 1.16 24.69 -12.25
C SER A 186 2.59 24.94 -12.71
N ASN A 187 3.34 25.71 -11.93
CA ASN A 187 4.78 25.87 -12.07
C ASN A 187 5.62 24.85 -11.25
N TRP A 188 5.03 23.77 -10.75
CA TRP A 188 5.67 22.81 -9.83
C TRP A 188 6.96 22.19 -10.40
N VAL A 189 6.86 21.57 -11.57
CA VAL A 189 8.00 20.90 -12.23
C VAL A 189 8.79 21.83 -13.14
N ASP A 190 8.26 23.02 -13.39
CA ASP A 190 8.67 23.83 -14.52
C ASP A 190 10.02 24.52 -14.30
N GLU A 191 10.66 24.83 -15.42
CA GLU A 191 11.61 25.92 -15.58
C GLU A 191 10.96 27.11 -16.31
N HIS A 192 11.45 28.31 -16.04
CA HIS A 192 11.11 29.50 -16.81
C HIS A 192 12.04 29.66 -18.02
N ASP A 193 11.61 30.43 -19.03
CA ASP A 193 12.48 30.79 -20.15
C ASP A 193 13.57 31.74 -19.66
N LYS A 194 14.79 31.22 -19.53
CA LYS A 194 15.98 31.97 -19.05
C LYS A 194 16.38 33.13 -19.98
N THR A 195 15.83 33.18 -21.19
CA THR A 195 16.10 34.28 -22.15
C THR A 195 15.18 35.47 -21.97
N LYS A 196 14.14 35.34 -21.13
CA LYS A 196 13.14 36.38 -20.88
C LYS A 196 13.10 36.72 -19.38
N PRO A 197 12.79 37.98 -19.02
CA PRO A 197 12.56 38.33 -17.63
C PRO A 197 11.36 37.57 -17.06
N ILE A 198 11.35 37.38 -15.74
CA ILE A 198 10.19 36.85 -15.03
C ILE A 198 9.02 37.82 -15.19
N SER A 199 7.85 37.30 -15.56
CA SER A 199 6.63 38.07 -15.80
C SER A 199 5.41 37.15 -15.77
N ALA A 200 4.20 37.71 -15.86
CA ALA A 200 2.98 36.92 -15.96
C ALA A 200 2.94 35.99 -17.19
N SER A 201 3.60 36.37 -18.29
CA SER A 201 3.75 35.53 -19.50
C SER A 201 4.99 34.62 -19.50
N ASN A 202 5.89 34.79 -18.52
CA ASN A 202 7.05 33.92 -18.30
C ASN A 202 7.22 33.73 -16.78
N PRO A 203 6.27 33.05 -16.12
CA PRO A 203 6.26 32.91 -14.67
C PRO A 203 7.46 32.07 -14.20
N PRO A 204 7.90 32.26 -12.94
CA PRO A 204 8.95 31.45 -12.36
C PRO A 204 8.53 29.97 -12.31
N GLY A 205 9.49 29.07 -12.38
CA GLY A 205 9.30 27.63 -12.20
C GLY A 205 9.97 27.17 -10.91
N LEU A 206 9.41 26.15 -10.24
CA LEU A 206 9.98 25.62 -8.99
C LEU A 206 11.02 24.52 -9.22
N GLY A 207 11.02 23.89 -10.40
CA GLY A 207 11.98 22.82 -10.74
C GLY A 207 11.91 21.59 -9.81
N LEU A 208 10.75 21.32 -9.20
CA LEU A 208 10.57 20.17 -8.30
C LEU A 208 10.25 18.92 -9.11
N SER A 209 10.84 17.78 -8.76
CA SER A 209 10.65 16.52 -9.51
C SER A 209 9.81 15.47 -8.78
N ALA A 210 9.64 15.60 -7.47
CA ALA A 210 8.87 14.65 -6.66
C ALA A 210 7.36 14.91 -6.75
N PRO A 211 6.51 13.87 -6.59
CA PRO A 211 5.08 14.05 -6.41
C PRO A 211 4.76 15.04 -5.29
N ALA A 212 3.90 16.01 -5.58
CA ALA A 212 3.63 17.16 -4.73
C ALA A 212 3.00 16.71 -3.40
N PRO A 213 3.60 17.00 -2.23
CA PRO A 213 3.05 16.56 -0.93
C PRO A 213 1.68 17.14 -0.61
N LEU A 214 1.35 18.33 -1.17
CA LEU A 214 0.02 18.93 -1.00
C LEU A 214 -1.12 18.10 -1.62
N LEU A 215 -0.81 17.19 -2.55
CA LEU A 215 -1.78 16.28 -3.17
C LEU A 215 -1.93 14.96 -2.39
N ASN A 216 -1.65 14.94 -1.08
CA ASN A 216 -2.07 13.84 -0.20
C ASN A 216 -3.59 13.89 0.00
N LEU A 217 -4.33 13.12 -0.79
CA LEU A 217 -5.80 13.14 -0.77
C LEU A 217 -6.42 12.42 0.43
N ARG A 218 -5.61 11.73 1.25
CA ARG A 218 -6.02 11.10 2.52
C ARG A 218 -5.97 12.07 3.71
N GLY A 219 -5.28 13.20 3.55
CA GLY A 219 -5.10 14.19 4.62
C GLY A 219 -6.42 14.81 5.08
N VAL A 220 -6.51 15.12 6.37
CA VAL A 220 -7.66 15.85 6.97
C VAL A 220 -7.31 17.30 7.32
N THR A 221 -6.02 17.63 7.31
CA THR A 221 -5.51 18.98 7.55
C THR A 221 -5.33 19.74 6.24
N SER A 222 -5.48 21.06 6.27
CA SER A 222 -5.15 21.89 5.10
C SER A 222 -3.67 21.75 4.73
N PRO A 223 -3.34 21.45 3.46
CA PRO A 223 -1.96 21.23 3.06
C PRO A 223 -1.15 22.53 3.12
N LYS A 224 0.15 22.38 3.36
CA LYS A 224 1.12 23.47 3.23
C LYS A 224 1.40 23.73 1.75
N VAL A 225 1.19 24.97 1.32
CA VAL A 225 1.40 25.42 -0.06
C VAL A 225 2.72 26.20 -0.12
N PRO A 226 3.66 25.85 -1.03
CA PRO A 226 4.87 26.66 -1.23
C PRO A 226 4.51 28.08 -1.66
N PRO A 227 5.14 29.14 -1.09
CA PRO A 227 4.78 30.53 -1.39
C PRO A 227 4.88 30.95 -2.87
N GLU A 228 5.72 30.28 -3.65
CA GLU A 228 5.94 30.54 -5.07
C GLU A 228 5.15 29.61 -6.00
N LEU A 229 4.40 28.65 -5.44
CA LEU A 229 3.56 27.76 -6.23
C LEU A 229 2.39 28.56 -6.78
N ALA A 230 2.19 28.48 -8.09
CA ALA A 230 1.08 29.11 -8.79
C ALA A 230 0.48 28.17 -9.82
N THR A 231 -0.83 28.28 -10.00
CA THR A 231 -1.57 27.73 -11.16
C THR A 231 -2.18 28.88 -11.95
N GLY A 232 -2.61 28.62 -13.18
CA GLY A 232 -3.13 29.69 -14.02
C GLY A 232 -4.55 30.11 -13.63
N CYS A 233 -4.91 31.35 -13.93
CA CYS A 233 -6.31 31.79 -13.84
C CYS A 233 -7.19 30.96 -14.79
N PHE A 234 -8.28 30.40 -14.26
CA PHE A 234 -9.19 29.50 -14.97
C PHE A 234 -9.94 30.22 -16.07
N ILE A 235 -10.21 29.50 -17.16
CA ILE A 235 -10.91 30.01 -18.34
C ILE A 235 -12.12 29.09 -18.57
N ALA A 236 -13.32 29.54 -18.18
CA ALA A 236 -14.54 28.79 -18.46
C ALA A 236 -14.89 28.84 -19.97
N MET A 237 -15.33 27.72 -20.55
CA MET A 237 -15.94 27.74 -21.88
C MET A 237 -17.32 28.39 -21.80
N THR A 238 -17.53 29.53 -22.45
CA THR A 238 -18.86 30.13 -22.62
C THR A 238 -19.50 29.64 -23.92
N SER A 239 -20.79 29.30 -23.87
CA SER A 239 -21.57 28.95 -25.06
C SER A 239 -21.89 30.22 -25.86
N GLY A 240 -21.44 30.29 -27.11
CA GLY A 240 -21.81 31.35 -28.03
C GLY A 240 -23.33 31.41 -28.29
N SER A 241 -23.83 32.62 -28.52
CA SER A 241 -25.25 32.95 -28.74
C SER A 241 -25.88 32.41 -30.03
N THR A 242 -25.22 31.49 -30.75
CA THR A 242 -25.71 30.90 -32.01
C THR A 242 -25.87 29.37 -31.97
N GLY A 243 -25.83 28.75 -30.79
CA GLY A 243 -26.07 27.30 -30.67
C GLY A 243 -24.96 26.41 -31.23
N GLY A 244 -23.82 27.00 -31.58
CA GLY A 244 -22.54 26.30 -31.78
C GLY A 244 -21.60 26.61 -30.61
N LEU A 245 -20.78 25.63 -30.23
CA LEU A 245 -19.66 25.82 -29.31
C LEU A 245 -18.63 26.73 -30.00
N THR A 246 -18.73 28.04 -29.83
CA THR A 246 -17.65 28.95 -30.17
C THR A 246 -16.68 28.97 -29.01
N PHE A 247 -15.42 28.59 -29.25
CA PHE A 247 -14.32 28.80 -28.31
C PHE A 247 -14.21 30.29 -28.02
N ASP A 248 -14.77 30.71 -26.90
CA ASP A 248 -14.61 32.06 -26.49
C ASP A 248 -13.25 32.19 -25.80
N LEU A 249 -12.27 32.72 -26.54
CA LEU A 249 -11.03 33.23 -25.98
C LEU A 249 -11.30 34.34 -24.94
N THR A 250 -12.57 34.73 -24.69
CA THR A 250 -12.93 35.67 -23.62
C THR A 250 -12.95 35.12 -22.19
N GLY A 251 -12.85 33.80 -21.95
CA GLY A 251 -12.62 33.34 -20.56
C GLY A 251 -11.29 33.87 -19.99
N GLN A 252 -10.32 34.15 -20.87
CA GLN A 252 -9.09 34.86 -20.55
C GLN A 252 -9.34 36.35 -20.33
N THR A 253 -10.37 36.92 -20.96
CA THR A 253 -10.76 38.33 -20.81
C THR A 253 -11.30 38.61 -19.41
N GLU A 254 -11.96 37.68 -18.73
CA GLU A 254 -12.35 37.89 -17.33
C GLU A 254 -11.13 37.98 -16.41
N CYS A 255 -10.18 37.04 -16.53
CA CYS A 255 -8.89 37.11 -15.84
C CYS A 255 -8.17 38.43 -16.13
N ILE A 256 -8.03 38.79 -17.41
CA ILE A 256 -7.35 40.00 -17.86
C ILE A 256 -8.08 41.26 -17.39
N ALA A 257 -9.42 41.29 -17.41
CA ALA A 257 -10.24 42.40 -16.92
C ALA A 257 -10.08 42.61 -15.41
N GLN A 258 -9.80 41.53 -14.66
CA GLN A 258 -9.43 41.56 -13.24
C GLN A 258 -7.93 41.84 -13.02
N GLY A 259 -7.15 42.06 -14.09
CA GLY A 259 -5.70 42.26 -14.05
C GLY A 259 -4.89 40.99 -13.76
N ARG A 260 -5.53 39.82 -13.72
CA ARG A 260 -4.92 38.50 -13.46
C ARG A 260 -4.27 37.98 -14.73
N LEU A 261 -3.02 38.42 -14.96
CA LEU A 261 -2.31 38.17 -16.21
C LEU A 261 -1.58 36.82 -16.25
N LEU A 262 -1.43 36.13 -15.12
CA LEU A 262 -0.93 34.74 -15.08
C LEU A 262 -2.11 33.82 -15.40
N THR A 263 -2.32 33.58 -16.68
CA THR A 263 -3.46 32.79 -17.19
C THR A 263 -3.10 31.30 -17.23
N HIS A 264 -4.13 30.45 -17.29
CA HIS A 264 -3.97 29.03 -17.59
C HIS A 264 -3.02 28.79 -18.77
N ALA A 265 -3.19 29.51 -19.88
CA ALA A 265 -2.35 29.37 -21.07
C ALA A 265 -0.84 29.66 -20.85
N ALA A 266 -0.48 30.48 -19.85
CA ALA A 266 0.91 30.81 -19.55
C ALA A 266 1.66 29.67 -18.83
N LEU A 267 0.93 28.81 -18.11
CA LEU A 267 1.48 27.65 -17.40
C LEU A 267 1.18 26.32 -18.09
N ASN A 268 0.22 26.29 -19.01
CA ASN A 268 -0.25 25.11 -19.70
C ASN A 268 0.88 24.38 -20.47
N LYS A 269 1.02 23.09 -20.20
CA LYS A 269 1.98 22.17 -20.85
C LYS A 269 1.32 21.07 -21.70
N ASP A 270 0.02 21.17 -21.95
CA ASP A 270 -0.81 20.21 -22.68
C ASP A 270 -0.48 20.13 -24.17
N GLU A 271 -1.34 19.38 -24.88
CA GLU A 271 -1.37 19.13 -26.31
C GLU A 271 -0.17 18.34 -26.82
N GLY A 272 0.74 17.93 -25.95
CA GLY A 272 1.95 17.24 -26.34
C GLY A 272 1.70 15.77 -26.66
N THR A 273 2.62 15.14 -27.39
CA THR A 273 2.52 13.71 -27.70
C THR A 273 3.18 12.88 -26.60
N ILE A 274 2.36 12.13 -25.86
CA ILE A 274 2.81 11.09 -24.92
C ILE A 274 2.84 9.76 -25.67
N ASN A 275 3.97 9.09 -25.72
CA ASN A 275 4.08 7.79 -26.38
C ASN A 275 3.33 6.74 -25.55
N GLU A 276 2.50 5.90 -26.20
CA GLU A 276 1.77 4.84 -25.49
C GLU A 276 2.77 3.82 -24.92
N VAL A 277 2.92 3.85 -23.60
CA VAL A 277 3.70 2.86 -22.84
C VAL A 277 2.71 2.00 -22.06
N LEU A 278 2.59 0.73 -22.44
CA LEU A 278 1.74 -0.23 -21.73
C LEU A 278 2.51 -0.87 -20.59
N GLY A 279 2.22 -0.48 -19.35
CA GLY A 279 2.56 -1.26 -18.15
C GLY A 279 4.04 -1.58 -17.96
N VAL A 280 4.97 -0.75 -18.45
CA VAL A 280 6.41 -0.98 -18.25
C VAL A 280 6.97 0.10 -17.32
N SER A 281 7.66 -0.33 -16.27
CA SER A 281 8.70 0.48 -15.64
C SER A 281 9.84 0.60 -16.66
N ILE A 282 9.84 1.65 -17.49
CA ILE A 282 10.90 1.88 -18.48
C ILE A 282 12.08 2.59 -17.79
N PRO A 283 13.24 1.95 -17.61
CA PRO A 283 14.53 2.65 -17.72
C PRO A 283 14.79 2.96 -19.22
N PRO A 284 15.33 4.14 -19.56
CA PRO A 284 15.24 4.68 -20.93
C PRO A 284 16.10 3.88 -21.92
N PRO A 285 15.61 3.71 -23.16
CA PRO A 285 16.26 4.50 -24.21
C PRO A 285 15.29 5.24 -25.17
N SER A 286 13.97 5.12 -25.01
CA SER A 286 12.99 5.87 -25.82
C SER A 286 12.35 6.99 -25.00
N PRO A 287 12.24 8.22 -25.52
CA PRO A 287 11.62 9.31 -24.76
C PRO A 287 10.12 9.01 -24.59
N LEU A 288 9.64 9.12 -23.35
CA LEU A 288 8.22 8.93 -22.98
C LEU A 288 7.28 9.91 -23.71
N THR A 289 7.83 11.03 -24.17
CA THR A 289 7.14 12.09 -24.90
C THR A 289 7.87 12.39 -26.21
N SER A 290 7.16 12.72 -27.29
CA SER A 290 7.79 12.94 -28.61
C SER A 290 7.65 14.37 -29.16
N ALA A 291 6.72 15.19 -28.67
CA ALA A 291 6.61 16.59 -29.11
C ALA A 291 5.78 17.44 -28.14
N PRO A 292 6.33 18.48 -27.47
CA PRO A 292 5.54 19.50 -26.78
C PRO A 292 4.97 20.53 -27.76
N HIS A 293 3.69 20.88 -27.62
CA HIS A 293 3.03 21.80 -28.56
C HIS A 293 2.78 23.20 -27.99
N THR A 294 2.62 23.33 -26.68
CA THR A 294 2.41 24.63 -26.01
C THR A 294 3.71 25.43 -25.83
N PRO A 295 3.63 26.78 -25.77
CA PRO A 295 4.81 27.61 -25.52
C PRO A 295 5.56 27.23 -24.24
N ARG A 296 4.83 26.96 -23.13
CA ARG A 296 5.43 26.59 -21.85
C ARG A 296 6.00 25.16 -21.88
N GLY A 297 5.32 24.22 -22.53
CA GLY A 297 5.81 22.85 -22.70
C GLY A 297 7.12 22.74 -23.50
N ARG A 298 7.35 23.67 -24.44
CA ARG A 298 8.59 23.76 -25.25
C ARG A 298 9.79 24.35 -24.51
N ILE A 299 9.60 24.93 -23.32
CA ILE A 299 10.70 25.45 -22.51
C ILE A 299 11.41 24.27 -21.84
N ALA A 300 12.70 24.11 -22.14
CA ALA A 300 13.55 23.05 -21.60
C ALA A 300 12.88 21.66 -21.70
N ARG A 301 12.57 21.02 -20.56
CA ARG A 301 11.92 19.71 -20.45
C ARG A 301 10.56 19.77 -19.76
N ASN A 302 9.92 20.94 -19.71
CA ASN A 302 8.72 21.18 -18.91
C ASN A 302 7.59 20.16 -19.17
N PHE A 303 7.27 19.88 -20.44
CA PHE A 303 6.24 18.88 -20.77
C PHE A 303 6.61 17.48 -20.28
N GLU A 304 7.86 17.06 -20.54
CA GLU A 304 8.34 15.72 -20.14
C GLU A 304 8.30 15.55 -18.62
N LEU A 305 8.76 16.56 -17.87
CA LEU A 305 8.75 16.53 -16.41
C LEU A 305 7.33 16.54 -15.84
N ALA A 306 6.40 17.27 -16.45
CA ALA A 306 5.00 17.29 -16.04
C ALA A 306 4.36 15.91 -16.21
N VAL A 307 4.58 15.27 -17.37
CA VAL A 307 4.09 13.90 -17.64
C VAL A 307 4.70 12.90 -16.66
N GLN A 308 6.01 12.97 -16.40
CA GLN A 308 6.68 12.08 -15.45
C GLN A 308 6.14 12.24 -14.02
N ALA A 309 5.97 13.47 -13.55
CA ALA A 309 5.43 13.75 -12.23
C ALA A 309 3.95 13.32 -12.13
N ALA A 310 3.14 13.57 -13.16
CA ALA A 310 1.74 13.15 -13.21
C ALA A 310 1.59 11.61 -13.19
N ILE A 311 2.46 10.87 -13.88
CA ILE A 311 2.49 9.40 -13.83
C ILE A 311 2.89 8.91 -12.43
N ALA A 312 3.96 9.48 -11.86
CA ALA A 312 4.44 9.11 -10.54
C ALA A 312 3.38 9.38 -9.46
N ASP A 313 2.71 10.53 -9.54
CA ASP A 313 1.63 10.87 -8.61
C ASP A 313 0.38 10.02 -8.86
N THR A 314 -0.01 9.74 -10.11
CA THR A 314 -1.12 8.82 -10.41
C THR A 314 -0.89 7.43 -9.78
N ARG A 315 0.34 6.90 -9.82
CA ARG A 315 0.72 5.67 -9.13
C ARG A 315 0.62 5.80 -7.60
N ARG A 316 1.09 6.92 -7.05
CA ARG A 316 0.94 7.24 -5.61
C ARG A 316 -0.54 7.27 -5.21
N GLN A 317 -1.40 7.97 -5.96
CA GLN A 317 -2.83 8.07 -5.67
C GLN A 317 -3.53 6.71 -5.72
N TRP A 318 -3.16 5.82 -6.66
CA TRP A 318 -3.69 4.46 -6.64
C TRP A 318 -3.22 3.68 -5.41
N SER A 319 -1.95 3.82 -5.03
CA SER A 319 -1.42 3.22 -3.80
C SER A 319 -2.18 3.71 -2.56
N ASP A 320 -2.41 5.01 -2.47
CA ASP A 320 -3.15 5.65 -1.39
C ASP A 320 -4.62 5.22 -1.38
N PHE A 321 -5.25 5.04 -2.54
CA PHE A 321 -6.63 4.56 -2.65
C PHE A 321 -6.78 3.15 -2.08
N ARG A 322 -5.84 2.26 -2.39
CA ARG A 322 -5.79 0.91 -1.81
C ARG A 322 -5.57 0.95 -0.30
N ALA A 323 -4.61 1.76 0.17
CA ALA A 323 -4.35 1.92 1.59
C ALA A 323 -5.59 2.46 2.34
N GLN A 324 -6.32 3.41 1.74
CA GLN A 324 -7.54 3.94 2.32
C GLN A 324 -8.68 2.91 2.33
N LEU A 325 -8.80 2.05 1.31
CA LEU A 325 -9.74 0.92 1.34
C LEU A 325 -9.43 -0.04 2.50
N VAL A 326 -8.14 -0.36 2.71
CA VAL A 326 -7.71 -1.23 3.82
C VAL A 326 -8.01 -0.58 5.16
N SER A 327 -7.72 0.71 5.32
CA SER A 327 -8.04 1.46 6.54
C SER A 327 -9.55 1.49 6.84
N GLU A 328 -10.39 1.71 5.84
CA GLU A 328 -11.84 1.88 6.03
C GLU A 328 -12.62 0.56 6.13
N TYR A 329 -12.22 -0.47 5.38
CA TYR A 329 -12.97 -1.74 5.26
C TYR A 329 -12.26 -2.95 5.88
N GLY A 330 -11.04 -2.77 6.37
CA GLY A 330 -10.17 -3.85 6.83
C GLY A 330 -9.56 -4.63 5.65
N PRO A 331 -8.42 -5.30 5.88
CA PRO A 331 -7.62 -5.91 4.81
C PRO A 331 -8.37 -6.94 3.98
N LYS A 332 -9.09 -7.87 4.64
CA LYS A 332 -9.81 -8.97 3.98
C LYS A 332 -10.86 -8.47 2.99
N ARG A 333 -11.63 -7.45 3.38
CA ARG A 333 -12.68 -6.89 2.53
C ARG A 333 -12.08 -5.98 1.45
N ALA A 334 -11.06 -5.21 1.81
CA ALA A 334 -10.37 -4.31 0.91
C ALA A 334 -9.64 -5.05 -0.23
N SER A 335 -8.94 -6.16 0.03
CA SER A 335 -8.24 -6.92 -1.02
C SER A 335 -9.20 -7.36 -2.13
N ARG A 336 -10.40 -7.84 -1.77
CA ARG A 336 -11.47 -8.19 -2.71
C ARG A 336 -12.00 -6.98 -3.47
N MET A 337 -12.16 -5.84 -2.80
CA MET A 337 -12.56 -4.59 -3.47
C MET A 337 -11.51 -4.14 -4.49
N ILE A 338 -10.23 -4.18 -4.09
CA ILE A 338 -9.09 -3.80 -4.93
C ILE A 338 -9.07 -4.69 -6.17
N CYS A 339 -9.03 -6.02 -5.99
CA CYS A 339 -9.09 -6.97 -7.10
C CYS A 339 -10.30 -6.72 -8.01
N ALA A 340 -11.49 -6.48 -7.44
CA ALA A 340 -12.68 -6.23 -8.23
C ALA A 340 -12.65 -4.91 -9.03
N LEU A 341 -11.94 -3.89 -8.56
CA LEU A 341 -11.72 -2.66 -9.31
C LEU A 341 -10.79 -2.89 -10.50
N VAL A 342 -9.75 -3.70 -10.34
CA VAL A 342 -8.71 -3.85 -11.36
C VAL A 342 -8.94 -4.98 -12.37
N SER A 343 -9.60 -6.07 -11.98
CA SER A 343 -9.83 -7.26 -12.83
C SER A 343 -10.98 -7.06 -13.81
N ASP A 344 -10.88 -7.58 -15.03
CA ASP A 344 -11.95 -7.51 -16.02
C ASP A 344 -13.15 -8.41 -15.70
N HIS A 345 -12.92 -9.52 -14.97
CA HIS A 345 -13.95 -10.48 -14.59
C HIS A 345 -13.90 -10.80 -13.08
N PRO A 346 -14.20 -9.83 -12.19
CA PRO A 346 -13.97 -9.97 -10.76
C PRO A 346 -14.60 -11.20 -10.10
N TRP A 347 -15.80 -11.60 -10.53
CA TRP A 347 -16.51 -12.74 -9.95
C TRP A 347 -15.88 -14.11 -10.28
N LYS A 348 -14.91 -14.15 -11.22
CA LYS A 348 -14.09 -15.32 -11.49
C LYS A 348 -12.71 -15.13 -10.86
N ASP A 349 -12.04 -14.05 -11.23
CA ASP A 349 -10.61 -13.85 -10.98
C ASP A 349 -10.28 -13.53 -9.50
N CYS A 350 -11.24 -13.02 -8.73
CA CYS A 350 -11.00 -12.57 -7.35
C CYS A 350 -11.56 -13.53 -6.28
N THR A 351 -11.91 -14.75 -6.67
CA THR A 351 -12.53 -15.78 -5.82
C THR A 351 -11.84 -17.13 -6.04
N GLY A 352 -12.22 -18.16 -5.28
CA GLY A 352 -11.68 -19.50 -5.51
C GLY A 352 -10.21 -19.67 -5.13
N ARG A 353 -9.81 -19.20 -3.94
CA ARG A 353 -8.43 -19.39 -3.45
C ARG A 353 -8.17 -20.86 -3.18
N LYS A 354 -6.93 -21.32 -3.37
CA LYS A 354 -6.48 -22.65 -2.92
C LYS A 354 -5.41 -22.46 -1.85
N ILE A 355 -5.69 -22.80 -0.61
CA ILE A 355 -4.76 -22.58 0.50
C ILE A 355 -4.24 -23.90 1.05
N ALA A 356 -2.93 -24.03 1.18
CA ALA A 356 -2.31 -25.07 1.99
C ALA A 356 -1.82 -24.50 3.32
N LEU A 357 -2.19 -25.17 4.41
CA LEU A 357 -1.68 -24.90 5.75
C LEU A 357 -0.65 -25.98 6.08
N VAL A 358 0.62 -25.60 6.16
CA VAL A 358 1.75 -26.50 6.43
C VAL A 358 2.15 -26.33 7.89
N ILE A 359 1.83 -27.31 8.70
CA ILE A 359 1.89 -27.22 10.16
C ILE A 359 2.95 -28.19 10.68
N ASP A 360 3.92 -27.62 11.37
CA ASP A 360 5.02 -28.34 12.00
C ASP A 360 4.50 -29.19 13.17
N SER A 361 4.70 -30.49 13.10
CA SER A 361 4.35 -31.43 14.16
C SER A 361 5.58 -32.00 14.86
N SER A 362 6.75 -31.38 14.69
CA SER A 362 7.99 -31.89 15.25
C SER A 362 8.05 -31.81 16.78
N GLY A 363 8.94 -32.61 17.36
CA GLY A 363 9.09 -32.74 18.81
C GLY A 363 9.48 -31.46 19.55
N SER A 364 10.06 -30.47 18.86
CA SER A 364 10.49 -29.21 19.47
C SER A 364 9.34 -28.29 19.85
N ASN A 365 8.18 -28.42 19.19
CA ASN A 365 6.96 -27.67 19.52
C ASN A 365 6.47 -27.91 20.96
N LYS A 366 6.83 -29.03 21.60
CA LYS A 366 6.57 -29.24 23.05
C LYS A 366 7.25 -28.22 23.95
N GLU A 367 8.37 -27.65 23.50
CA GLU A 367 9.12 -26.62 24.22
C GLU A 367 8.75 -25.22 23.71
N THR A 368 8.59 -25.03 22.39
CA THR A 368 8.41 -23.71 21.75
C THR A 368 6.95 -23.26 21.62
N ASP A 369 6.00 -24.19 21.53
CA ASP A 369 4.55 -23.94 21.41
C ASP A 369 3.73 -24.97 22.22
N PRO A 370 3.89 -25.02 23.56
CA PRO A 370 3.25 -26.04 24.40
C PRO A 370 1.72 -25.96 24.44
N GLY A 371 1.15 -24.84 23.99
CA GLY A 371 -0.29 -24.61 23.91
C GLY A 371 -0.90 -24.92 22.54
N ASP A 372 -0.11 -25.42 21.59
CA ASP A 372 -0.51 -25.65 20.21
C ASP A 372 -1.15 -24.42 19.53
N LEU A 373 -0.62 -23.23 19.83
CA LEU A 373 -1.10 -21.97 19.27
C LEU A 373 -0.87 -21.88 17.76
N ARG A 374 0.05 -22.68 17.20
CA ARG A 374 0.20 -22.83 15.73
C ARG A 374 -1.04 -23.46 15.09
N ILE A 375 -1.67 -24.41 15.77
CA ILE A 375 -2.90 -25.06 15.31
C ILE A 375 -4.07 -24.07 15.46
N ALA A 376 -4.12 -23.33 16.57
CA ALA A 376 -5.13 -22.29 16.78
C ALA A 376 -5.03 -21.17 15.72
N ALA A 377 -3.83 -20.74 15.38
CA ALA A 377 -3.58 -19.74 14.33
C ALA A 377 -4.01 -20.26 12.95
N ALA A 378 -3.70 -21.52 12.63
CA ALA A 378 -4.16 -22.15 11.39
C ALA A 378 -5.69 -22.24 11.30
N GLN A 379 -6.36 -22.62 12.40
CA GLN A 379 -7.82 -22.62 12.50
C GLN A 379 -8.42 -21.22 12.32
N ALA A 380 -7.83 -20.21 12.96
CA ALA A 380 -8.25 -18.82 12.85
C ALA A 380 -8.12 -18.33 11.40
N PHE A 381 -7.05 -18.70 10.70
CA PHE A 381 -6.91 -18.41 9.27
C PHE A 381 -8.01 -19.11 8.45
N THR A 382 -8.26 -20.42 8.66
CA THR A 382 -9.29 -21.15 7.89
C THR A 382 -10.69 -20.55 8.04
N ALA A 383 -11.03 -20.04 9.24
CA ALA A 383 -12.29 -19.35 9.49
C ALA A 383 -12.47 -18.06 8.64
N THR A 384 -11.40 -17.56 8.01
CA THR A 384 -11.48 -16.42 7.10
C THR A 384 -11.86 -16.81 5.67
N LEU A 385 -11.73 -18.08 5.29
CA LEU A 385 -12.00 -18.54 3.94
C LEU A 385 -13.50 -18.60 3.64
N VAL A 386 -13.86 -18.44 2.36
CA VAL A 386 -15.25 -18.56 1.89
C VAL A 386 -15.58 -20.02 1.62
N THR A 387 -16.53 -20.54 2.37
CA THR A 387 -17.04 -21.90 2.21
C THR A 387 -17.92 -22.05 0.96
N GLU A 388 -18.17 -23.29 0.55
CA GLU A 388 -19.08 -23.62 -0.56
C GLU A 388 -20.47 -22.99 -0.36
N ALA A 389 -21.03 -23.14 0.83
CA ALA A 389 -22.32 -22.57 1.18
C ALA A 389 -22.33 -21.03 1.18
N ALA A 390 -21.19 -20.39 1.46
CA ALA A 390 -21.07 -18.93 1.53
C ALA A 390 -20.88 -18.27 0.15
N ALA A 391 -20.19 -18.93 -0.79
CA ALA A 391 -19.88 -18.38 -2.11
C ALA A 391 -21.13 -18.09 -2.95
N GLY A 392 -22.14 -18.96 -2.83
CA GLY A 392 -23.35 -18.90 -3.66
C GLY A 392 -23.08 -19.26 -5.13
N PRO A 393 -24.08 -19.12 -6.03
CA PRO A 393 -24.01 -19.66 -7.39
C PRO A 393 -23.11 -18.87 -8.36
N ASP A 394 -22.75 -17.63 -8.01
CA ASP A 394 -22.03 -16.72 -8.91
C ASP A 394 -20.52 -16.61 -8.62
N ASN A 395 -20.04 -17.21 -7.52
CA ASN A 395 -18.64 -17.13 -7.08
C ASN A 395 -18.06 -18.53 -6.87
N PHE A 396 -16.73 -18.62 -6.88
CA PHE A 396 -16.02 -19.85 -6.52
C PHE A 396 -15.68 -19.86 -5.02
N PRO A 397 -15.95 -20.96 -4.30
CA PRO A 397 -15.53 -21.09 -2.91
C PRO A 397 -14.02 -21.23 -2.80
N ASP A 398 -13.47 -20.77 -1.69
CA ASP A 398 -12.09 -21.03 -1.35
C ASP A 398 -11.96 -22.52 -0.96
N LEU A 399 -10.82 -23.13 -1.27
CA LEU A 399 -10.47 -24.50 -0.92
C LEU A 399 -9.26 -24.48 0.03
N VAL A 400 -9.21 -25.43 0.95
CA VAL A 400 -8.12 -25.58 1.92
C VAL A 400 -7.64 -27.03 1.99
N THR A 401 -6.32 -27.21 2.09
CA THR A 401 -5.66 -28.47 2.45
C THR A 401 -4.83 -28.26 3.71
N VAL A 402 -4.72 -29.28 4.55
CA VAL A 402 -3.91 -29.25 5.79
C VAL A 402 -2.84 -30.31 5.69
N ILE A 403 -1.59 -29.85 5.73
CA ILE A 403 -0.40 -30.68 5.67
C ILE A 403 0.26 -30.66 7.04
N ASP A 404 0.47 -31.85 7.57
CA ASP A 404 1.30 -32.07 8.75
C ASP A 404 2.69 -32.50 8.29
N PHE A 405 3.74 -32.00 8.95
CA PHE A 405 5.10 -32.42 8.67
C PHE A 405 6.00 -32.57 9.91
N ASP A 406 6.84 -33.61 9.87
CA ASP A 406 7.89 -33.94 10.82
C ASP A 406 9.15 -34.47 10.07
N ASP A 407 9.57 -35.71 10.32
CA ASP A 407 10.51 -36.47 9.47
C ASP A 407 9.86 -36.92 8.13
N SER A 408 8.55 -36.80 8.03
CA SER A 408 7.70 -37.11 6.87
C SER A 408 6.63 -36.02 6.69
N ALA A 409 5.94 -35.99 5.55
CA ALA A 409 4.81 -35.08 5.34
C ALA A 409 3.55 -35.88 4.99
N ARG A 410 2.41 -35.50 5.56
CA ARG A 410 1.11 -36.15 5.33
C ARG A 410 0.00 -35.13 5.11
N VAL A 411 -0.91 -35.46 4.20
CA VAL A 411 -2.16 -34.72 4.01
C VAL A 411 -3.14 -35.17 5.10
N ILE A 412 -3.47 -34.27 6.03
CA ILE A 412 -4.46 -34.51 7.10
C ILE A 412 -5.86 -34.25 6.58
N TYR A 413 -6.00 -33.21 5.77
CA TYR A 413 -7.23 -32.83 5.13
C TYR A 413 -6.93 -32.53 3.66
N PRO A 414 -7.43 -33.34 2.70
CA PRO A 414 -7.21 -33.09 1.28
C PRO A 414 -7.89 -31.79 0.86
N LEU A 415 -7.43 -31.20 -0.25
CA LEU A 415 -7.96 -29.92 -0.74
C LEU A 415 -9.51 -29.97 -0.88
N GLY A 416 -10.20 -29.17 -0.06
CA GLY A 416 -11.66 -29.24 0.06
C GLY A 416 -12.29 -28.02 0.75
N ASP A 417 -13.59 -28.11 1.05
CA ASP A 417 -14.37 -27.01 1.66
C ASP A 417 -13.88 -26.67 3.08
N PRO A 418 -13.50 -25.40 3.34
CA PRO A 418 -13.10 -24.93 4.66
C PRO A 418 -14.08 -25.25 5.79
N ALA A 419 -15.38 -25.41 5.50
CA ALA A 419 -16.38 -25.78 6.51
C ALA A 419 -16.16 -27.16 7.14
N SER A 420 -15.44 -28.07 6.47
CA SER A 420 -15.26 -29.46 6.89
C SER A 420 -13.82 -29.78 7.30
N VAL A 421 -12.95 -28.76 7.39
CA VAL A 421 -11.54 -28.94 7.73
C VAL A 421 -11.38 -29.59 9.11
N SER A 422 -10.36 -30.43 9.25
CA SER A 422 -9.97 -31.03 10.54
C SER A 422 -8.47 -30.87 10.73
N PHE A 423 -8.08 -30.57 11.97
CA PHE A 423 -6.68 -30.49 12.41
C PHE A 423 -6.29 -31.67 13.30
N ASN A 424 -7.18 -32.66 13.43
CA ASN A 424 -6.93 -33.84 14.26
C ASN A 424 -5.75 -34.64 13.71
N GLY A 425 -4.87 -35.07 14.63
CA GLY A 425 -3.72 -35.88 14.27
C GLY A 425 -2.45 -35.08 14.00
N ILE A 426 -2.48 -33.74 14.11
CA ILE A 426 -1.27 -32.93 14.26
C ILE A 426 -0.78 -33.09 15.69
N ASP A 427 0.48 -33.46 15.86
CA ASP A 427 1.09 -33.67 17.17
C ASP A 427 2.38 -32.85 17.35
N SER A 428 3.26 -33.29 18.25
CA SER A 428 4.58 -32.69 18.51
C SER A 428 5.60 -33.81 18.74
N VAL A 429 5.79 -34.66 17.74
CA VAL A 429 6.64 -35.85 17.74
C VAL A 429 7.45 -35.91 16.44
N GLY A 430 8.67 -36.46 16.52
CA GLY A 430 9.54 -36.61 15.33
C GLY A 430 10.57 -35.49 15.17
N GLY A 431 11.36 -35.60 14.11
CA GLY A 431 12.25 -34.54 13.63
C GLY A 431 11.52 -33.56 12.71
N THR A 432 12.29 -32.86 11.88
CA THR A 432 11.76 -31.70 11.14
C THR A 432 12.44 -31.56 9.78
N ILE A 433 11.65 -31.69 8.71
CA ILE A 433 12.08 -31.43 7.34
C ILE A 433 11.01 -30.53 6.70
N ILE A 434 11.25 -29.22 6.69
CA ILE A 434 10.20 -28.26 6.28
C ILE A 434 9.92 -28.38 4.77
N GLY A 435 10.97 -28.62 3.97
CA GLY A 435 10.87 -28.67 2.51
C GLY A 435 9.93 -29.75 1.97
N ILE A 436 9.76 -30.89 2.67
CA ILE A 436 8.83 -31.94 2.23
C ILE A 436 7.37 -31.55 2.48
N GLY A 437 7.09 -30.82 3.58
CA GLY A 437 5.75 -30.29 3.85
C GLY A 437 5.34 -29.26 2.81
N VAL A 438 6.23 -28.33 2.47
CA VAL A 438 5.99 -27.34 1.40
C VAL A 438 5.84 -28.00 0.04
N SER A 439 6.65 -29.02 -0.28
CA SER A 439 6.53 -29.74 -1.55
C SER A 439 5.20 -30.48 -1.69
N LEU A 440 4.76 -31.18 -0.64
CA LEU A 440 3.46 -31.86 -0.64
C LEU A 440 2.29 -30.86 -0.72
N ALA A 441 2.41 -29.71 -0.07
CA ALA A 441 1.43 -28.63 -0.20
C ALA A 441 1.31 -28.12 -1.65
N ILE A 442 2.44 -27.95 -2.36
CA ILE A 442 2.46 -27.58 -3.77
C ILE A 442 1.70 -28.61 -4.61
N ASP A 443 1.99 -29.90 -4.40
CA ASP A 443 1.35 -30.99 -5.15
C ASP A 443 -0.18 -31.00 -4.90
N GLU A 444 -0.61 -30.83 -3.65
CA GLU A 444 -2.03 -30.80 -3.29
C GLU A 444 -2.78 -29.62 -3.94
N VAL A 445 -2.27 -28.39 -3.83
CA VAL A 445 -2.95 -27.21 -4.43
C VAL A 445 -2.87 -27.23 -5.96
N ALA A 446 -1.87 -27.88 -6.54
CA ALA A 446 -1.74 -28.07 -7.98
C ALA A 446 -2.58 -29.24 -8.53
N SER A 447 -3.04 -30.15 -7.67
CA SER A 447 -3.81 -31.34 -8.09
C SER A 447 -5.23 -31.02 -8.57
N ASP A 448 -5.81 -29.91 -8.12
CA ASP A 448 -7.15 -29.50 -8.51
C ASP A 448 -7.20 -28.99 -9.95
N THR A 449 -8.02 -29.67 -10.77
CA THR A 449 -8.24 -29.38 -12.19
C THR A 449 -9.42 -28.43 -12.44
N THR A 450 -10.17 -28.05 -11.40
CA THR A 450 -11.41 -27.29 -11.54
C THR A 450 -11.24 -25.77 -11.49
N GLY A 451 -10.07 -25.28 -11.05
CA GLY A 451 -9.70 -23.86 -11.05
C GLY A 451 -8.22 -23.60 -11.38
N GLU A 452 -7.89 -22.34 -11.68
CA GLU A 452 -6.51 -21.91 -11.93
C GLU A 452 -5.67 -21.99 -10.64
N THR A 453 -4.46 -22.52 -10.71
CA THR A 453 -3.54 -22.58 -9.56
C THR A 453 -2.64 -21.35 -9.51
N GLN A 454 -2.21 -20.88 -10.68
CA GLN A 454 -1.39 -19.68 -10.81
C GLN A 454 -2.12 -18.49 -10.18
N ASP A 455 -1.44 -17.78 -9.28
CA ASP A 455 -1.89 -16.59 -8.56
C ASP A 455 -3.05 -16.78 -7.56
N HIS A 456 -3.83 -17.86 -7.69
CA HIS A 456 -4.94 -18.25 -6.81
C HIS A 456 -4.51 -19.14 -5.63
N ALA A 457 -3.30 -19.68 -5.66
CA ALA A 457 -2.80 -20.58 -4.64
C ALA A 457 -1.86 -19.90 -3.63
N GLY A 458 -1.98 -20.30 -2.37
CA GLY A 458 -1.18 -19.81 -1.25
C GLY A 458 -0.78 -20.93 -0.31
N ILE A 459 0.42 -20.85 0.25
CA ILE A 459 0.94 -21.75 1.28
C ILE A 459 1.27 -20.92 2.52
N ILE A 460 0.83 -21.35 3.69
CA ILE A 460 1.16 -20.73 4.97
C ILE A 460 1.87 -21.77 5.82
N VAL A 461 3.11 -21.47 6.20
CA VAL A 461 3.97 -22.37 6.98
C VAL A 461 4.04 -21.88 8.43
N PHE A 462 3.71 -22.78 9.36
CA PHE A 462 3.80 -22.58 10.81
C PHE A 462 4.86 -23.54 11.37
N THR A 463 5.96 -23.01 11.91
CA THR A 463 7.11 -23.80 12.38
C THR A 463 7.89 -23.09 13.49
N ASP A 464 8.79 -23.79 14.16
CA ASP A 464 9.81 -23.19 15.04
C ASP A 464 11.21 -23.12 14.39
N PHE A 465 11.26 -23.30 13.06
CA PHE A 465 12.43 -23.14 12.18
C PHE A 465 13.54 -24.18 12.32
N GLN A 466 13.37 -25.23 13.11
CA GLN A 466 14.33 -26.32 13.13
C GLN A 466 14.26 -27.07 11.80
N ASP A 467 15.21 -26.87 10.87
CA ASP A 467 15.20 -27.59 9.58
C ASP A 467 16.44 -28.46 9.42
N ASN A 468 16.24 -29.75 9.15
CA ASN A 468 17.32 -30.68 8.85
C ASN A 468 17.73 -30.69 7.37
N ASN A 469 17.01 -29.98 6.48
CA ASN A 469 17.32 -29.93 5.05
C ASN A 469 16.96 -28.58 4.36
N PRO A 470 17.69 -27.49 4.67
CA PRO A 470 17.38 -26.15 4.17
C PRO A 470 17.47 -26.01 2.64
N SER A 471 18.27 -26.82 1.95
CA SER A 471 18.38 -26.76 0.49
C SER A 471 17.13 -27.30 -0.21
N ALA A 472 16.50 -28.34 0.33
CA ALA A 472 15.21 -28.82 -0.15
C ALA A 472 14.11 -27.78 0.05
N LEU A 473 14.16 -27.03 1.15
CA LEU A 473 13.24 -25.94 1.42
C LEU A 473 13.34 -24.82 0.38
N VAL A 474 14.56 -24.36 0.05
CA VAL A 474 14.77 -23.35 -1.01
C VAL A 474 14.25 -23.85 -2.36
N ALA A 475 14.54 -25.10 -2.73
CA ALA A 475 14.08 -25.68 -3.98
C ALA A 475 12.54 -25.76 -4.08
N ALA A 476 11.85 -26.04 -2.98
CA ALA A 476 10.39 -26.05 -2.92
C ALA A 476 9.80 -24.65 -3.14
N HIS A 477 10.40 -23.60 -2.55
CA HIS A 477 9.97 -22.22 -2.75
C HIS A 477 10.21 -21.74 -4.19
N ASP A 478 11.33 -22.13 -4.81
CA ASP A 478 11.58 -21.84 -6.23
C ASP A 478 10.54 -22.51 -7.15
N LEU A 479 10.08 -23.71 -6.80
CA LEU A 479 8.99 -24.38 -7.51
C LEU A 479 7.66 -23.63 -7.32
N ALA A 480 7.32 -23.26 -6.08
CA ALA A 480 6.13 -22.46 -5.79
C ALA A 480 6.11 -21.16 -6.60
N TYR A 481 7.23 -20.43 -6.63
CA TYR A 481 7.39 -19.22 -7.43
C TYR A 481 7.10 -19.46 -8.92
N ARG A 482 7.66 -20.52 -9.52
CA ARG A 482 7.44 -20.85 -10.94
C ARG A 482 5.98 -21.20 -11.26
N LEU A 483 5.24 -21.72 -10.27
CA LEU A 483 3.83 -22.06 -10.40
C LEU A 483 2.89 -20.88 -10.04
N GLY A 484 3.44 -19.73 -9.65
CA GLY A 484 2.66 -18.58 -9.18
C GLY A 484 1.96 -18.83 -7.85
N ILE A 485 2.52 -19.71 -7.01
CA ILE A 485 2.01 -20.02 -5.67
C ILE A 485 2.72 -19.09 -4.68
N ARG A 486 1.95 -18.33 -3.91
CA ARG A 486 2.47 -17.43 -2.89
C ARG A 486 2.78 -18.22 -1.61
N VAL A 487 3.96 -18.03 -1.01
CA VAL A 487 4.33 -18.75 0.23
C VAL A 487 4.62 -17.77 1.36
N SER A 488 3.84 -17.84 2.42
CA SER A 488 4.07 -17.07 3.65
C SER A 488 4.64 -17.98 4.74
N PHE A 489 5.76 -17.54 5.33
CA PHE A 489 6.60 -18.31 6.22
C PHE A 489 6.77 -17.55 7.54
N GLY A 490 6.19 -18.07 8.61
CA GLY A 490 6.32 -17.52 9.95
C GLY A 490 6.97 -18.56 10.85
N PHE A 491 7.97 -18.15 11.63
CA PHE A 491 8.58 -19.06 12.59
C PHE A 491 8.78 -18.48 13.97
N LEU A 492 8.65 -19.33 14.99
CA LEU A 492 8.84 -18.98 16.39
C LEU A 492 10.32 -18.82 16.73
N SER A 493 10.69 -17.65 17.23
CA SER A 493 12.00 -17.43 17.82
C SER A 493 12.13 -18.21 19.14
N PRO A 494 13.26 -18.89 19.41
CA PRO A 494 13.43 -19.61 20.67
C PRO A 494 13.36 -18.65 21.88
N PRO A 495 12.79 -19.05 23.02
CA PRO A 495 12.73 -18.19 24.20
C PRO A 495 14.15 -17.79 24.67
N PRO A 496 14.36 -16.55 25.15
CA PRO A 496 15.69 -16.02 25.52
C PRO A 496 16.42 -16.80 26.62
N LYS A 497 15.72 -17.66 27.37
CA LYS A 497 16.28 -18.53 28.40
C LYS A 497 15.87 -19.97 28.11
N PRO A 498 16.80 -20.87 27.73
CA PRO A 498 16.47 -22.28 27.59
C PRO A 498 16.08 -22.85 28.96
N VAL A 499 14.88 -23.42 29.05
CA VAL A 499 14.45 -24.19 30.23
C VAL A 499 15.45 -25.34 30.43
N PRO A 500 16.04 -25.51 31.64
CA PRO A 500 16.98 -26.60 31.89
C PRO A 500 16.32 -27.96 31.62
N ARG A 501 16.87 -28.74 30.68
CA ARG A 501 16.37 -30.10 30.44
C ARG A 501 16.58 -30.96 31.69
N PRO A 502 15.57 -31.70 32.18
CA PRO A 502 15.80 -32.72 33.19
C PRO A 502 16.77 -33.76 32.64
N SER A 503 17.81 -34.06 33.42
CA SER A 503 18.90 -34.95 33.03
C SER A 503 18.39 -36.37 32.76
N ARG A 504 18.06 -36.69 31.50
CA ARG A 504 17.85 -38.09 31.09
C ARG A 504 19.21 -38.74 30.80
N ARG A 505 19.46 -39.87 31.48
CA ARG A 505 20.64 -40.73 31.27
C ARG A 505 20.77 -41.08 29.78
N ARG A 506 21.87 -40.65 29.17
CA ARG A 506 22.22 -40.89 27.77
C ARG A 506 22.48 -42.39 27.53
N SER A 507 21.78 -42.99 26.58
CA SER A 507 22.26 -44.20 25.88
C SER A 507 23.27 -43.78 24.79
N ASN A 508 24.31 -44.58 24.62
CA ASN A 508 25.53 -44.28 23.84
C ASN A 508 25.36 -44.25 22.30
N GLN A 509 24.15 -44.06 21.77
CA GLN A 509 23.88 -44.19 20.32
C GLN A 509 23.75 -42.84 19.57
N SER A 510 24.16 -41.72 20.16
CA SER A 510 23.98 -40.37 19.60
C SER A 510 25.26 -39.57 19.36
N ARG A 511 26.42 -40.23 19.19
CA ARG A 511 27.71 -39.52 19.00
C ARG A 511 27.94 -38.90 17.61
N ASN A 512 27.06 -39.11 16.63
CA ASN A 512 27.23 -38.61 15.25
C ASN A 512 26.15 -37.63 14.74
N ARG A 513 25.23 -37.14 15.58
CA ARG A 513 24.40 -36.00 15.16
C ARG A 513 25.18 -34.72 15.44
N ALA A 514 25.85 -34.19 14.41
CA ALA A 514 26.31 -32.81 14.42
C ALA A 514 25.10 -31.94 14.79
N LEU A 515 25.07 -31.46 16.03
CA LEU A 515 24.10 -30.48 16.46
C LEU A 515 24.37 -29.22 15.63
N TYR A 516 23.51 -28.94 14.67
CA TYR A 516 23.35 -27.57 14.19
C TYR A 516 23.12 -26.69 15.43
N PRO A 517 23.87 -25.59 15.59
CA PRO A 517 23.71 -24.71 16.74
C PRO A 517 22.24 -24.28 16.82
N ARG A 518 21.65 -24.35 18.02
CA ARG A 518 20.31 -23.80 18.29
C ARG A 518 20.30 -22.39 17.71
N GLN A 519 19.44 -22.16 16.73
CA GLN A 519 19.38 -20.99 15.88
C GLN A 519 18.72 -19.82 16.62
N SER A 520 19.10 -19.57 17.88
CA SER A 520 18.50 -18.55 18.74
C SER A 520 18.94 -17.12 18.41
N ASP A 521 20.01 -16.95 17.63
CA ASP A 521 20.60 -15.64 17.33
C ASP A 521 21.09 -15.50 15.86
N ALA A 522 20.79 -16.48 14.99
CA ALA A 522 21.26 -16.45 13.61
C ALA A 522 20.19 -15.83 12.71
N THR A 523 20.55 -14.73 12.05
CA THR A 523 19.82 -14.20 10.90
C THR A 523 19.42 -15.36 9.97
N PRO A 524 18.15 -15.47 9.56
CA PRO A 524 17.71 -16.51 8.63
C PRO A 524 18.60 -16.55 7.38
N PRO A 525 18.87 -17.74 6.80
CA PRO A 525 19.65 -17.82 5.57
C PRO A 525 19.07 -16.92 4.48
N THR A 526 19.89 -16.05 3.90
CA THR A 526 19.45 -15.04 2.92
C THR A 526 18.82 -15.67 1.68
N GLU A 527 19.30 -16.84 1.27
CA GLU A 527 18.74 -17.60 0.14
C GLU A 527 17.27 -17.99 0.38
N LEU A 528 16.93 -18.41 1.61
CA LEU A 528 15.55 -18.74 1.98
C LEU A 528 14.68 -17.49 2.06
N LEU A 529 15.18 -16.40 2.66
CA LEU A 529 14.49 -15.11 2.69
C LEU A 529 14.10 -14.65 1.29
N GLU A 530 15.07 -14.66 0.37
CA GLU A 530 14.82 -14.28 -1.02
C GLU A 530 13.84 -15.23 -1.71
N ALA A 531 13.97 -16.54 -1.52
CA ALA A 531 13.09 -17.52 -2.15
C ALA A 531 11.63 -17.31 -1.72
N VAL A 532 11.37 -17.09 -0.43
CA VAL A 532 10.03 -16.77 0.10
C VAL A 532 9.53 -15.44 -0.47
N LEU A 533 10.33 -14.36 -0.36
CA LEU A 533 9.91 -13.03 -0.79
C LEU A 533 9.68 -12.92 -2.31
N LYS A 534 10.38 -13.73 -3.13
CA LYS A 534 10.16 -13.83 -4.58
C LYS A 534 8.77 -14.37 -4.92
N THR A 535 8.17 -15.20 -4.08
CA THR A 535 6.77 -15.65 -4.26
C THR A 535 5.75 -14.54 -4.02
N GLY A 536 6.17 -13.40 -3.47
CA GLY A 536 5.30 -12.31 -3.01
C GLY A 536 4.79 -12.51 -1.58
N GLY A 537 5.02 -13.66 -0.95
CA GLY A 537 4.55 -13.95 0.41
C GLY A 537 5.33 -13.23 1.52
N VAL A 538 4.98 -13.53 2.75
CA VAL A 538 5.55 -12.90 3.96
C VAL A 538 6.64 -13.79 4.52
N PHE A 539 7.76 -13.21 4.94
CA PHE A 539 8.72 -13.90 5.81
C PHE A 539 8.79 -13.16 7.15
N SER A 540 8.57 -13.89 8.24
CA SER A 540 8.54 -13.29 9.59
C SER A 540 9.17 -14.17 10.66
N THR A 541 9.83 -13.52 11.62
CA THR A 541 10.09 -14.12 12.94
C THR A 541 8.97 -13.72 13.90
N ILE A 542 8.61 -14.64 14.79
CA ILE A 542 7.51 -14.50 15.73
C ILE A 542 8.09 -14.70 17.13
N ASP A 543 8.04 -13.66 17.97
CA ASP A 543 8.75 -13.63 19.24
C ASP A 543 8.16 -14.57 20.32
N SER A 544 6.91 -15.02 20.13
CA SER A 544 6.17 -15.83 21.11
C SER A 544 5.06 -16.63 20.43
N ALA A 545 4.60 -17.71 21.09
CA ALA A 545 3.50 -18.51 20.58
C ALA A 545 2.21 -17.69 20.44
N GLU A 546 1.99 -16.71 21.33
CA GLU A 546 0.86 -15.79 21.31
C GLU A 546 0.87 -14.86 20.08
N ALA A 547 2.06 -14.49 19.60
CA ALA A 547 2.21 -13.63 18.43
C ALA A 547 1.96 -14.37 17.09
N GLN A 548 1.69 -15.68 17.09
CA GLN A 548 1.32 -16.40 15.86
C GLN A 548 0.02 -15.89 15.25
N GLN A 549 -0.91 -15.41 16.08
CA GLN A 549 -2.14 -14.78 15.59
C GLN A 549 -1.83 -13.48 14.82
N SER A 550 -0.90 -12.66 15.32
CA SER A 550 -0.44 -11.45 14.64
C SER A 550 0.21 -11.77 13.28
N PHE A 551 0.93 -12.89 13.16
CA PHE A 551 1.47 -13.35 11.88
C PHE A 551 0.33 -13.72 10.91
N VAL A 552 -0.70 -14.43 11.37
CA VAL A 552 -1.88 -14.74 10.56
C VAL A 552 -2.57 -13.47 10.07
N GLU A 553 -2.75 -12.48 10.95
CA GLU A 553 -3.31 -11.18 10.59
C GLU A 553 -2.47 -10.45 9.55
N LEU A 554 -1.13 -10.52 9.64
CA LEU A 554 -0.21 -9.99 8.65
C LEU A 554 -0.36 -10.69 7.29
N VAL A 555 -0.45 -12.02 7.27
CA VAL A 555 -0.66 -12.78 6.02
C VAL A 555 -1.99 -12.41 5.37
N ILE A 556 -3.06 -12.30 6.15
CA ILE A 556 -4.36 -11.83 5.65
C ILE A 556 -4.25 -10.40 5.11
N ALA A 557 -3.52 -9.53 5.81
CA ALA A 557 -3.34 -8.14 5.42
C ALA A 557 -2.52 -7.94 4.15
N ARG A 558 -1.50 -8.76 3.94
CA ARG A 558 -0.67 -8.72 2.72
C ARG A 558 -1.26 -9.57 1.58
N GLY A 559 -2.28 -10.36 1.88
CA GLY A 559 -2.95 -11.27 0.96
C GLY A 559 -2.32 -12.68 1.00
N PRO A 560 -3.09 -13.74 1.24
CA PRO A 560 -2.55 -15.11 1.28
C PRO A 560 -2.19 -15.66 -0.12
N THR A 561 -2.71 -15.05 -1.19
CA THR A 561 -2.45 -15.42 -2.59
C THR A 561 -2.05 -14.17 -3.39
N ASN A 562 -1.69 -14.30 -4.67
CA ASN A 562 -1.34 -13.13 -5.50
C ASN A 562 -2.59 -12.34 -5.93
N ILE A 563 -3.76 -12.97 -6.05
CA ILE A 563 -5.02 -12.25 -6.31
C ILE A 563 -5.48 -11.39 -5.11
N ASP A 564 -4.99 -11.70 -3.91
CA ASP A 564 -5.26 -10.93 -2.69
C ASP A 564 -4.23 -9.81 -2.44
N SER A 565 -3.22 -9.70 -3.30
CA SER A 565 -2.19 -8.68 -3.16
C SER A 565 -2.80 -7.28 -3.22
N ILE A 566 -2.28 -6.42 -2.35
CA ILE A 566 -2.61 -4.99 -2.29
C ILE A 566 -1.48 -4.14 -2.91
N GLY A 567 -0.62 -4.77 -3.72
CA GLY A 567 0.49 -4.15 -4.44
C GLY A 567 1.88 -4.63 -4.01
N THR A 568 2.84 -4.44 -4.91
CA THR A 568 4.24 -4.85 -4.77
C THR A 568 5.07 -4.01 -3.78
N ASN A 569 4.59 -2.82 -3.41
CA ASN A 569 5.29 -1.85 -2.55
C ASN A 569 4.59 -1.65 -1.20
N ASN A 570 4.02 -2.73 -0.68
CA ASN A 570 3.23 -2.70 0.54
C ASN A 570 3.84 -3.66 1.57
N GLY A 571 4.44 -3.10 2.62
CA GLY A 571 4.98 -3.82 3.77
C GLY A 571 3.90 -4.36 4.71
N GLY A 572 2.68 -3.82 4.63
CA GLY A 572 1.54 -4.22 5.44
C GLY A 572 1.48 -3.52 6.81
N PRO A 573 0.50 -3.88 7.65
CA PRO A 573 0.46 -3.44 9.04
C PRO A 573 1.62 -4.04 9.84
N LEU A 574 2.15 -3.27 10.79
CA LEU A 574 3.11 -3.76 11.77
C LEU A 574 2.37 -4.27 13.01
N PHE A 575 2.75 -5.46 13.47
CA PHE A 575 2.23 -6.05 14.69
C PHE A 575 3.35 -6.25 15.71
N GLN A 576 3.00 -6.07 16.98
CA GLN A 576 3.92 -6.40 18.07
C GLN A 576 4.24 -7.90 18.07
N GLY A 577 5.51 -8.22 18.35
CA GLY A 577 5.98 -9.61 18.39
C GLY A 577 6.19 -10.26 17.03
N VAL A 578 6.03 -9.52 15.93
CA VAL A 578 6.29 -9.99 14.56
C VAL A 578 7.34 -9.10 13.92
N THR A 579 8.47 -9.69 13.56
CA THR A 579 9.48 -9.02 12.72
C THR A 579 9.19 -9.38 11.26
N VAL A 580 9.15 -8.39 10.38
CA VAL A 580 8.84 -8.59 8.95
C VAL A 580 10.08 -8.33 8.11
N TYR A 581 10.36 -9.22 7.17
CA TYR A 581 11.46 -9.06 6.22
C TYR A 581 10.95 -8.59 4.85
N GLY A 582 11.81 -7.89 4.11
CA GLY A 582 11.49 -7.40 2.78
C GLY A 582 12.71 -7.21 1.89
N LEU A 583 12.43 -6.98 0.60
CA LEU A 583 13.44 -6.67 -0.42
C LEU A 583 13.42 -5.16 -0.68
N SER A 584 14.58 -4.52 -0.61
CA SER A 584 14.74 -3.11 -0.97
C SER A 584 15.50 -2.97 -2.28
N SER A 585 14.98 -2.18 -3.22
CA SER A 585 15.74 -1.71 -4.38
C SER A 585 15.15 -0.40 -4.92
N ALA A 586 15.97 0.42 -5.56
CA ALA A 586 15.51 1.65 -6.21
C ALA A 586 14.47 1.36 -7.31
N ALA A 587 14.62 0.26 -8.05
CA ALA A 587 13.72 -0.14 -9.12
C ALA A 587 12.32 -0.57 -8.63
N ARG A 588 12.25 -1.21 -7.46
CA ARG A 588 10.97 -1.57 -6.82
C ARG A 588 10.30 -0.34 -6.24
N GLY A 589 11.06 0.63 -5.75
CA GLY A 589 10.54 1.76 -4.99
C GLY A 589 10.37 1.41 -3.51
N PRO A 590 9.82 2.33 -2.71
CA PRO A 590 9.77 2.16 -1.26
C PRO A 590 8.68 1.17 -0.82
N ASP A 591 8.98 0.36 0.19
CA ASP A 591 7.97 -0.43 0.90
C ASP A 591 7.33 0.41 2.01
N ILE A 592 6.00 0.39 2.09
CA ILE A 592 5.25 1.19 3.08
C ILE A 592 4.65 0.26 4.13
N PHE A 593 5.02 0.47 5.39
CA PHE A 593 4.44 -0.17 6.56
C PHE A 593 3.46 0.77 7.26
N THR A 594 2.42 0.22 7.87
CA THR A 594 1.36 1.01 8.53
C THR A 594 1.19 0.61 9.99
N TYR A 595 0.81 1.58 10.81
CA TYR A 595 0.40 1.33 12.19
C TYR A 595 -0.59 2.41 12.63
N HIS A 596 -1.66 2.02 13.33
CA HIS A 596 -2.56 2.98 13.97
C HIS A 596 -2.15 3.12 15.43
N ALA A 597 -1.66 4.30 15.81
CA ALA A 597 -1.25 4.58 17.17
C ALA A 597 -2.34 5.32 17.92
N THR A 598 -2.49 4.98 19.20
CA THR A 598 -3.44 5.61 20.14
C THR A 598 -2.69 6.44 21.19
N PRO A 599 -3.32 7.46 21.80
CA PRO A 599 -2.66 8.34 22.76
C PRO A 599 -2.01 7.56 23.92
N GLY A 600 -0.78 7.93 24.27
CA GLY A 600 0.01 7.34 25.36
C GLY A 600 0.83 6.11 24.96
N GLN A 601 0.75 5.64 23.71
CA GLN A 601 1.61 4.55 23.24
C GLN A 601 3.04 5.04 22.98
N ASN A 602 4.00 4.32 23.55
CA ASN A 602 5.42 4.47 23.26
C ASN A 602 5.84 3.43 22.23
N LEU A 603 6.07 3.89 21.00
CA LEU A 603 6.43 3.04 19.87
C LEU A 603 7.92 3.10 19.62
N LYS A 604 8.53 1.94 19.41
CA LYS A 604 9.91 1.81 18.94
C LYS A 604 9.92 0.95 17.67
N PHE A 605 10.31 1.56 16.56
CA PHE A 605 10.56 0.88 15.30
C PHE A 605 12.03 0.55 15.21
N GLU A 606 12.35 -0.74 15.12
CA GLU A 606 13.71 -1.24 14.90
C GLU A 606 13.85 -1.64 13.44
N ILE A 607 14.86 -1.09 12.76
CA ILE A 607 15.13 -1.31 11.34
C ILE A 607 16.52 -1.92 11.21
N GLN A 608 16.64 -2.96 10.39
CA GLN A 608 17.92 -3.56 10.03
C GLN A 608 18.01 -3.72 8.51
N ALA A 609 18.99 -3.08 7.88
CA ALA A 609 19.51 -3.48 6.58
C ALA A 609 20.32 -4.77 6.76
N VAL A 610 19.76 -5.90 6.34
CA VAL A 610 20.35 -7.23 6.45
C VAL A 610 21.45 -7.41 5.40
N THR A 611 21.16 -6.97 4.17
CA THR A 611 22.12 -6.90 3.06
C THR A 611 21.82 -5.65 2.21
N GLY A 612 22.79 -5.23 1.39
CA GLY A 612 22.60 -4.12 0.47
C GLY A 612 22.92 -2.75 1.08
N PRO A 613 22.45 -1.65 0.44
CA PRO A 613 22.79 -0.29 0.86
C PRO A 613 22.08 0.13 2.16
N ALA A 614 22.54 1.24 2.74
CA ALA A 614 21.84 1.88 3.83
C ALA A 614 20.39 2.24 3.45
N LEU A 615 19.50 2.16 4.42
CA LEU A 615 18.09 2.47 4.26
C LEU A 615 17.80 3.88 4.79
N ASN A 616 16.96 4.59 4.06
CA ASN A 616 16.39 5.87 4.44
C ASN A 616 14.94 5.64 4.85
N VAL A 617 14.61 5.95 6.11
CA VAL A 617 13.34 5.56 6.72
C VAL A 617 12.67 6.74 7.40
N PRO A 618 11.76 7.46 6.71
CA PRO A 618 10.86 8.41 7.36
C PRO A 618 9.65 7.71 8.00
N LEU A 619 9.18 8.29 9.11
CA LEU A 619 7.92 8.00 9.77
C LEU A 619 6.99 9.19 9.57
N ASN A 620 5.85 8.97 8.94
CA ASN A 620 4.91 10.01 8.57
C ASN A 620 3.55 9.84 9.26
N ASP A 621 2.94 10.95 9.67
CA ASP A 621 1.50 11.05 9.92
C ASP A 621 0.79 11.22 8.57
N VAL A 622 0.01 10.20 8.20
CA VAL A 622 -0.75 10.17 6.95
C VAL A 622 -1.82 11.25 6.92
N ARG A 623 -2.54 11.46 8.03
CA ARG A 623 -3.71 12.33 8.09
C ARG A 623 -3.33 13.79 8.28
N GLY A 624 -2.29 14.05 9.09
CA GLY A 624 -1.69 15.36 9.28
C GLY A 624 -0.73 15.78 8.16
N SER A 625 -0.40 14.87 7.23
CA SER A 625 0.55 15.13 6.12
C SER A 625 1.90 15.67 6.61
N GLN A 626 2.45 15.05 7.65
CA GLN A 626 3.65 15.50 8.34
C GLN A 626 4.67 14.37 8.48
N GLU A 627 5.94 14.63 8.18
CA GLU A 627 7.05 13.78 8.62
C GLU A 627 7.28 14.01 10.12
N LEU A 628 7.17 12.94 10.91
CA LEU A 628 7.30 12.96 12.37
C LEU A 628 8.73 12.68 12.81
N ALA A 629 9.39 11.75 12.12
CA ALA A 629 10.76 11.34 12.40
C ALA A 629 11.40 10.75 11.14
N LYS A 630 12.73 10.64 11.15
CA LYS A 630 13.48 10.02 10.06
C LYS A 630 14.78 9.44 10.58
N VAL A 631 15.15 8.26 10.08
CA VAL A 631 16.44 7.61 10.37
C VAL A 631 17.09 7.13 9.07
N VAL A 632 18.42 7.17 9.05
CA VAL A 632 19.23 6.45 8.06
C VAL A 632 19.98 5.36 8.81
N THR A 633 19.99 4.13 8.31
CA THR A 633 20.68 3.02 8.99
C THR A 633 22.19 3.28 9.09
N ASP A 634 22.78 2.91 10.23
CA ASP A 634 24.22 3.04 10.51
C ASP A 634 25.08 2.12 9.64
N ASP A 635 26.40 2.14 9.86
CA ASP A 635 27.39 1.29 9.21
C ASP A 635 27.24 -0.21 9.53
N GLN A 636 26.48 -0.54 10.57
CA GLN A 636 26.05 -1.90 10.92
C GLN A 636 24.65 -2.22 10.36
N GLY A 637 24.07 -1.33 9.56
CA GLY A 637 22.75 -1.47 8.97
C GLY A 637 21.59 -1.22 9.94
N ARG A 638 21.81 -0.67 11.13
CA ARG A 638 20.76 -0.49 12.16
C ARG A 638 20.17 0.91 12.16
N GLY A 639 18.87 0.99 12.32
CA GLY A 639 18.13 2.23 12.54
C GLY A 639 17.09 2.06 13.63
N THR A 640 16.78 3.13 14.35
CA THR A 640 15.70 3.13 15.35
C THR A 640 14.94 4.45 15.28
N ILE A 641 13.61 4.36 15.31
CA ILE A 641 12.72 5.50 15.52
C ILE A 641 11.92 5.24 16.79
N VAL A 642 11.92 6.21 17.70
CA VAL A 642 11.04 6.22 18.87
C VAL A 642 9.99 7.30 18.67
N TYR A 643 8.73 6.97 18.93
CA TYR A 643 7.61 7.88 18.79
C TYR A 643 6.60 7.68 19.93
N GLU A 644 6.26 8.76 20.61
CA GLU A 644 5.19 8.79 21.61
C GLU A 644 3.94 9.39 20.96
N ALA A 645 2.86 8.60 20.90
CA ALA A 645 1.60 9.04 20.32
C ALA A 645 0.88 9.97 21.30
N SER A 646 0.68 11.23 20.93
CA SER A 646 -0.07 12.22 21.72
C SER A 646 -1.55 12.32 21.33
N ALA A 647 -1.92 11.71 20.20
CA ALA A 647 -3.26 11.66 19.64
C ALA A 647 -3.41 10.35 18.84
N ASP A 648 -4.64 10.01 18.44
CA ASP A 648 -4.85 8.97 17.43
C ASP A 648 -4.18 9.38 16.12
N VAL A 649 -3.28 8.55 15.61
CA VAL A 649 -2.50 8.86 14.41
C VAL A 649 -2.30 7.63 13.54
N ASP A 650 -2.54 7.80 12.24
CA ASP A 650 -2.24 6.80 11.22
C ASP A 650 -0.80 6.99 10.74
N LEU A 651 0.09 6.10 11.17
CA LEU A 651 1.51 6.15 10.88
C LEU A 651 1.85 5.37 9.61
N GLN A 652 2.76 5.93 8.82
CA GLN A 652 3.44 5.26 7.71
C GLN A 652 4.96 5.27 7.91
N LEU A 653 5.55 4.09 8.06
CA LEU A 653 6.99 3.89 8.04
C LEU A 653 7.40 3.48 6.62
N ILE A 654 8.22 4.28 5.96
CA ILE A 654 8.56 4.09 4.54
C ILE A 654 10.00 3.59 4.45
N ILE A 655 10.25 2.42 3.87
CA ILE A 655 11.60 1.87 3.70
C ILE A 655 12.06 2.12 2.26
N SER A 656 13.10 2.94 2.09
CA SER A 656 13.73 3.19 0.78
C SER A 656 15.25 3.04 0.86
N THR A 657 15.90 2.76 -0.27
CA THR A 657 17.38 2.76 -0.34
C THR A 657 17.92 4.19 -0.40
N THR A 658 19.13 4.44 0.12
CA THR A 658 19.79 5.77 0.05
C THR A 658 20.49 6.07 -1.28
N VAL A 659 20.68 5.05 -2.13
CA VAL A 659 21.32 5.17 -3.44
C VAL A 659 20.29 5.17 -4.55
N ASP A 660 20.31 6.24 -5.35
CA ASP A 660 19.43 6.44 -6.51
C ASP A 660 19.91 5.69 -7.78
N ALA A 661 21.07 5.02 -7.73
CA ALA A 661 21.72 4.46 -8.92
C ALA A 661 22.10 2.97 -8.76
N GLY A 662 21.33 2.08 -9.39
CA GLY A 662 21.70 0.68 -9.71
C GLY A 662 20.69 -0.40 -9.29
N ASP A 663 20.82 -1.60 -9.86
CA ASP A 663 20.10 -2.84 -9.49
C ASP A 663 20.49 -3.39 -8.10
N ALA A 664 21.05 -2.55 -7.22
CA ALA A 664 21.45 -2.94 -5.88
C ALA A 664 20.21 -3.34 -5.08
N THR A 665 20.03 -4.65 -4.95
CA THR A 665 19.00 -5.27 -4.14
C THR A 665 19.56 -5.52 -2.76
N GLY A 666 18.75 -5.25 -1.75
CA GLY A 666 19.06 -5.49 -0.35
C GLY A 666 17.93 -6.22 0.34
N LEU A 667 18.25 -6.87 1.44
CA LEU A 667 17.28 -7.42 2.38
C LEU A 667 17.21 -6.50 3.58
N TYR A 668 16.02 -6.33 4.13
CA TYR A 668 15.82 -5.59 5.36
C TYR A 668 14.85 -6.31 6.29
N SER A 669 14.83 -5.90 7.56
CA SER A 669 13.78 -6.27 8.51
C SER A 669 13.29 -5.05 9.29
N VAL A 670 12.01 -5.11 9.69
CA VAL A 670 11.34 -4.11 10.52
C VAL A 670 10.65 -4.82 11.67
N LYS A 671 10.85 -4.32 12.89
CA LYS A 671 10.19 -4.77 14.11
C LYS A 671 9.54 -3.59 14.82
N LEU A 672 8.31 -3.77 15.28
CA LEU A 672 7.62 -2.84 16.15
C LEU A 672 7.63 -3.36 17.58
N VAL A 673 8.11 -2.53 18.49
CA VAL A 673 7.96 -2.73 19.93
C VAL A 673 7.05 -1.63 20.46
N VAL A 674 5.95 -2.05 21.08
CA VAL A 674 5.05 -1.15 21.82
C VAL A 674 5.42 -1.30 23.29
N ALA A 675 6.08 -0.30 23.85
CA ALA A 675 6.31 -0.25 25.28
C ALA A 675 4.97 0.06 25.97
N PRO A 676 4.69 -0.53 27.14
CA PRO A 676 3.59 -0.06 27.96
C PRO A 676 3.77 1.45 28.22
N PRO A 677 2.67 2.22 28.35
CA PRO A 677 2.77 3.61 28.78
C PRO A 677 3.63 3.65 30.04
N ASP A 678 4.46 4.68 30.21
CA ASP A 678 5.23 4.90 31.43
C ASP A 678 4.25 4.96 32.60
N GLU A 679 4.00 3.82 33.24
CA GLU A 679 3.48 3.78 34.59
C GLU A 679 4.61 4.33 35.44
N GLY A 680 4.59 5.66 35.63
CA GLY A 680 5.54 6.36 36.49
C GLY A 680 5.76 5.56 37.77
N PRO A 681 7.00 5.54 38.30
CA PRO A 681 7.54 4.46 39.10
C PRO A 681 6.54 3.95 40.14
N HIS A 682 5.78 2.92 39.80
CA HIS A 682 5.07 2.14 40.78
C HIS A 682 6.16 1.35 41.49
N SER A 683 6.52 1.82 42.68
CA SER A 683 7.52 1.20 43.53
C SER A 683 7.23 -0.29 43.64
N SER A 684 8.03 -1.12 42.97
CA SER A 684 8.04 -2.56 43.16
C SER A 684 8.57 -2.98 44.54
N ASP A 685 8.81 -2.02 45.45
CA ASP A 685 9.47 -2.20 46.74
C ASP A 685 8.55 -2.56 47.91
N THR A 686 7.32 -3.04 47.71
CA THR A 686 6.46 -3.41 48.86
C THR A 686 5.87 -4.81 48.81
N CYS A 687 6.60 -5.78 48.26
CA CYS A 687 6.33 -7.21 48.56
C CYS A 687 7.43 -7.86 49.42
N ASP A 688 8.15 -7.05 50.21
CA ASP A 688 8.98 -7.55 51.31
C ASP A 688 8.08 -8.06 52.44
N THR A 689 7.78 -9.36 52.41
CA THR A 689 7.47 -10.08 53.65
C THR A 689 8.80 -10.45 54.31
N PRO A 690 9.13 -9.96 55.51
CA PRO A 690 10.39 -10.29 56.20
C PRO A 690 10.59 -11.79 56.46
N ASN A 691 9.52 -12.57 56.35
CA ASN A 691 9.51 -14.02 56.41
C ASN A 691 8.75 -14.52 55.17
N GLY A 692 9.48 -14.94 54.13
CA GLY A 692 8.93 -15.29 52.81
C GLY A 692 7.61 -16.08 52.89
N PHE A 693 6.67 -15.77 51.98
CA PHE A 693 5.37 -16.42 51.87
C PHE A 693 5.55 -17.96 51.87
N PRO A 694 5.23 -18.67 52.97
CA PRO A 694 5.49 -20.10 53.07
C PRO A 694 4.49 -20.82 52.19
N CYS A 695 4.96 -21.29 51.03
CA CYS A 695 4.07 -21.72 49.97
C CYS A 695 3.49 -23.13 50.18
N GLN A 696 2.45 -23.23 51.01
CA GLN A 696 1.59 -24.40 51.21
C GLN A 696 0.24 -23.93 51.80
N PRO A 697 -0.93 -24.33 51.25
CA PRO A 697 -1.15 -25.34 50.20
C PRO A 697 -1.12 -24.83 48.74
N LEU A 698 -1.04 -25.77 47.78
CA LEU A 698 -1.11 -25.50 46.34
C LEU A 698 -2.39 -24.71 46.01
N GLY A 699 -2.25 -23.61 45.27
CA GLY A 699 -3.36 -22.73 44.88
C GLY A 699 -3.66 -21.59 45.85
N GLU A 700 -2.95 -21.46 46.98
CA GLU A 700 -3.07 -20.29 47.85
C GLU A 700 -2.67 -19.01 47.11
N ARG A 701 -3.49 -17.95 47.27
CA ARG A 701 -3.31 -16.67 46.58
C ARG A 701 -3.17 -15.53 47.59
N LYS A 702 -2.30 -14.56 47.30
CA LYS A 702 -2.14 -13.36 48.13
C LYS A 702 -1.92 -12.12 47.28
N CYS A 703 -2.69 -11.06 47.53
CA CYS A 703 -2.47 -9.78 46.85
C CYS A 703 -1.07 -9.21 47.11
N CYS A 704 -0.45 -8.68 46.05
CA CYS A 704 0.85 -8.04 46.04
C CYS A 704 0.81 -6.93 44.97
N GLY A 705 0.64 -5.68 45.40
CA GLY A 705 0.56 -4.53 44.50
C GLY A 705 -0.58 -4.62 43.47
N THR A 706 -0.22 -4.56 42.19
CA THR A 706 -1.14 -4.64 41.05
C THR A 706 -1.56 -6.08 40.70
N GLY A 707 -1.00 -7.09 41.36
CA GLY A 707 -1.30 -8.50 41.08
C GLY A 707 -1.41 -9.35 42.32
N PHE A 708 -1.32 -10.66 42.15
CA PHE A 708 -1.31 -11.62 43.26
C PHE A 708 -0.28 -12.72 43.06
N LEU A 709 0.28 -13.17 44.17
CA LEU A 709 1.14 -14.34 44.24
C LEU A 709 0.27 -15.60 44.31
N ILE A 710 0.59 -16.62 43.54
CA ILE A 710 -0.02 -17.96 43.59
C ILE A 710 1.04 -18.99 43.96
N CYS A 711 0.65 -19.91 44.84
CA CYS A 711 1.42 -21.10 45.12
C CYS A 711 1.25 -22.19 44.06
N ASP A 712 2.33 -22.49 43.35
CA ASP A 712 2.37 -23.55 42.34
C ASP A 712 3.58 -24.47 42.52
N HIS A 713 3.33 -25.76 42.73
CA HIS A 713 4.32 -26.82 42.89
C HIS A 713 5.52 -26.48 43.81
N GLY A 714 5.28 -25.77 44.91
CA GLY A 714 6.30 -25.39 45.90
C GLY A 714 7.10 -24.12 45.55
N GLY A 715 6.76 -23.47 44.43
CA GLY A 715 7.24 -22.15 44.03
C GLY A 715 6.13 -21.10 44.08
N THR A 716 6.53 -19.83 44.07
CA THR A 716 5.60 -18.69 44.04
C THR A 716 5.62 -18.06 42.65
N ILE A 717 4.46 -17.91 42.02
CA ILE A 717 4.29 -17.27 40.71
C ILE A 717 3.50 -15.97 40.92
N PHE A 718 3.92 -14.87 40.28
CA PHE A 718 3.18 -13.61 40.28
C PHE A 718 2.27 -13.55 39.05
N LEU A 719 0.98 -13.26 39.26
CA LEU A 719 0.04 -12.92 38.19
C LEU A 719 -0.37 -11.45 38.33
N ASP A 720 -0.15 -10.70 37.27
CA ASP A 720 -0.63 -9.32 37.13
C ASP A 720 -2.14 -9.31 36.87
N CYS A 721 -2.86 -8.35 37.46
CA CYS A 721 -4.27 -8.15 37.19
C CYS A 721 -4.56 -7.43 35.86
N GLY A 722 -3.54 -6.82 35.25
CA GLY A 722 -3.64 -6.09 34.01
C GLY A 722 -3.96 -4.60 34.21
N PRO A 723 -3.82 -3.79 33.14
CA PRO A 723 -3.82 -2.33 33.22
C PRO A 723 -5.11 -1.77 33.86
N GLY A 724 -4.93 -0.85 34.81
CA GLY A 724 -6.04 -0.15 35.48
C GLY A 724 -6.79 -0.95 36.55
N THR A 725 -6.34 -2.17 36.88
CA THR A 725 -6.94 -2.98 37.93
C THR A 725 -5.98 -3.16 39.11
N VAL A 726 -6.54 -3.35 40.31
CA VAL A 726 -5.80 -3.60 41.55
C VAL A 726 -6.24 -4.92 42.14
N CYS A 727 -5.31 -5.62 42.77
CA CYS A 727 -5.64 -6.82 43.51
C CYS A 727 -6.45 -6.49 44.77
N LYS A 728 -7.57 -7.18 44.95
CA LYS A 728 -8.37 -7.14 46.17
C LYS A 728 -8.46 -8.54 46.77
N SER A 729 -8.50 -8.59 48.11
CA SER A 729 -8.80 -9.81 48.84
C SER A 729 -10.05 -9.60 49.69
N ASP A 730 -11.03 -10.47 49.52
CA ASP A 730 -12.17 -10.55 50.42
C ASP A 730 -11.91 -11.64 51.46
N ASN A 731 -11.97 -11.25 52.74
CA ASN A 731 -11.81 -12.12 53.90
C ASN A 731 -10.48 -12.91 54.00
N GLY A 732 -9.45 -12.52 53.24
CA GLY A 732 -8.09 -13.05 53.36
C GLY A 732 -7.81 -14.37 52.63
N THR A 733 -8.79 -14.95 51.94
CA THR A 733 -8.64 -16.22 51.19
C THR A 733 -9.01 -16.11 49.72
N ASP A 734 -9.98 -15.28 49.36
CA ASP A 734 -10.35 -15.05 47.96
C ASP A 734 -9.63 -13.81 47.45
N VAL A 735 -9.00 -13.96 46.29
CA VAL A 735 -8.19 -12.92 45.65
C VAL A 735 -8.64 -12.74 44.21
N TYR A 736 -8.93 -11.49 43.83
CA TYR A 736 -9.41 -11.15 42.49
C TYR A 736 -8.95 -9.76 42.06
N CYS A 737 -8.98 -9.56 40.74
CA CYS A 737 -8.64 -8.30 40.10
C CYS A 737 -9.87 -7.43 39.96
N ARG A 738 -9.77 -6.17 40.38
CA ARG A 738 -10.89 -5.22 40.34
C ARG A 738 -10.39 -3.85 39.92
N TRP A 739 -11.18 -3.13 39.14
CA TRP A 739 -10.96 -1.69 38.97
C TRP A 739 -11.07 -0.97 40.33
N PRO A 740 -10.20 0.03 40.62
CA PRO A 740 -10.15 0.76 41.88
C PRO A 740 -11.49 1.19 42.45
#